data_AF-A0A319C5G3-F1
#
_entry.id   AF-A0A319C5G3-F1
#
_cell.length_a   1.000
_cell.length_b   1.000
_cell.length_c   1.000
_cell.angle_alpha   90.00
_cell.angle_beta   90.00
_cell.angle_gamma   90.00
#
_symmetry.space_group_name_H-M   'P 1'
#
loop_
_entity.id
_entity.type
_entity.pdbx_description
1 polymer ?
#
loop_
_entity_poly.entity_id
_entity_poly.type
_entity_poly.pdbx_seq_one_letter_code
_entity_poly.pdbx_strand_id
1 'polypeptide(L)'
;MVTIDSLPEELRRQISLLVLNHSWHDLSALSQASRTWHNVAAPQLYLDLRIKFHDLASLQHDVSEFYTNGLGRQYLRYTRTLDLVCLEKPSWIMTQKAKDLWKQKNWYNKFISFKPRAVEDGFLSKSLTELHDKELLFLRETVDEYPQNEWEPILALIGRLQHLRAFNYVVVNTFPTVILNALQQSHPTCRLNIWTSQCPSIDIDGLGRSCKLVRKEARRPFDLRILRAPTLHTLNVVYTMGLQLREWRWIHLDEPMPLIFTAPNLKHLIIDDKREGRDNPIEIVKEEWEDFISFYSKLVPVAPTTHFLESLSFRSDGAGLAQEQILLRVSTMTDLSRLRSLEIGVYSEPELLAQAAARLTGLERLYIKMVPRAIGIDRGVSPDREEMIAAVRAFRPLKYLRLISLRSFSSLDRIVSHHGRALKGLSLEASYRQREQPDKEGHKYPVNDGEQLRYLARLCPELEELHLPLLRTGGDARECDLYRAIGQWSHLRQVVLDLDCDPRVAGVADERDVLSDLTCLREILHNAAIDEALAAGIFKLMCSGQANESLEQLRINLLSLGIIFPQSLVNVLRQISQSFLVTRPGLPPTAELQVQAVGTVAWQLWREWSLNDYPSIRTPTPVQQILEEWWPLDSDRNRSKSWEEMPLLVKSFPLEAGIVAEGEASETQAAE
;
A
#
# COMPACT_ATOMS: atom_id res chain seq x y z
N MET A 1 16.29 45.67 -11.12
CA MET A 1 16.12 44.43 -10.31
C MET A 1 15.37 43.42 -11.17
N VAL A 2 15.95 42.25 -11.39
CA VAL A 2 15.28 41.13 -12.08
C VAL A 2 14.23 40.59 -11.11
N THR A 3 12.95 40.78 -11.43
CA THR A 3 11.86 40.22 -10.61
C THR A 3 11.71 38.74 -10.91
N ILE A 4 11.22 37.94 -9.96
CA ILE A 4 11.03 36.50 -10.18
C ILE A 4 10.08 36.20 -11.36
N ASP A 5 9.19 37.13 -11.69
CA ASP A 5 8.32 37.08 -12.88
C ASP A 5 9.09 37.16 -14.20
N SER A 6 10.29 37.75 -14.22
CA SER A 6 11.13 37.88 -15.41
C SER A 6 11.99 36.66 -15.71
N LEU A 7 11.90 35.61 -14.87
CA LEU A 7 12.56 34.34 -15.13
C LEU A 7 12.01 33.65 -16.40
N PRO A 8 12.86 32.92 -17.15
CA PRO A 8 12.43 32.04 -18.23
C PRO A 8 11.30 31.09 -17.80
N GLU A 9 10.41 30.77 -18.74
CA GLU A 9 9.25 29.91 -18.46
C GLU A 9 9.63 28.55 -17.89
N GLU A 10 10.72 27.95 -18.38
CA GLU A 10 11.22 26.66 -17.91
C GLU A 10 11.62 26.70 -16.43
N LEU A 11 12.30 27.76 -15.99
CA LEU A 11 12.68 27.94 -14.59
C LEU A 11 11.44 28.17 -13.72
N ARG A 12 10.45 28.94 -14.20
CA ARG A 12 9.19 29.12 -13.47
C ARG A 12 8.43 27.80 -13.34
N ARG A 13 8.40 26.95 -14.38
CA ARG A 13 7.78 25.61 -14.31
C ARG A 13 8.47 24.73 -13.28
N GLN A 14 9.80 24.71 -13.25
CA GLN A 14 10.55 23.97 -12.24
C GLN A 14 10.25 24.49 -10.82
N ILE A 15 10.20 25.80 -10.63
CA ILE A 15 9.79 26.41 -9.35
C ILE A 15 8.38 25.96 -8.97
N SER A 16 7.41 26.02 -9.89
CA SER A 16 6.04 25.56 -9.62
C SER A 16 5.96 24.08 -9.25
N LEU A 17 6.77 23.22 -9.88
CA LEU A 17 6.85 21.80 -9.52
C LEU A 17 7.47 21.60 -8.13
N LEU A 18 8.53 22.34 -7.80
CA LEU A 18 9.15 22.30 -6.47
C LEU A 18 8.17 22.77 -5.38
N VAL A 19 7.44 23.86 -5.63
CA VAL A 19 6.42 24.36 -4.71
C VAL A 19 5.27 23.36 -4.56
N LEU A 20 4.80 22.74 -5.66
CA LEU A 20 3.76 21.71 -5.60
C LEU A 20 4.17 20.53 -4.73
N ASN A 21 5.42 20.07 -4.90
CA ASN A 21 5.98 18.96 -4.12
C ASN A 21 6.04 19.28 -2.62
N HIS A 22 6.08 20.56 -2.24
CA HIS A 22 6.03 21.00 -0.87
C HIS A 22 4.58 21.17 -0.37
N SER A 23 3.77 21.94 -1.11
CA SER A 23 2.41 22.31 -0.69
C SER A 23 1.56 22.73 -1.88
N TRP A 24 0.41 22.07 -2.03
CA TRP A 24 -0.62 22.49 -2.99
C TRP A 24 -1.16 23.89 -2.66
N HIS A 25 -1.28 24.24 -1.38
CA HIS A 25 -1.75 25.56 -0.95
C HIS A 25 -0.78 26.67 -1.34
N ASP A 26 0.52 26.41 -1.25
CA ASP A 26 1.56 27.37 -1.61
C ASP A 26 1.59 27.58 -3.12
N LEU A 27 1.43 26.50 -3.90
CA LEU A 27 1.31 26.64 -5.35
C LEU A 27 0.02 27.39 -5.73
N SER A 28 -1.08 27.15 -5.03
CA SER A 28 -2.34 27.86 -5.24
C SER A 28 -2.17 29.36 -4.95
N ALA A 29 -1.51 29.72 -3.85
CA ALA A 29 -1.18 31.10 -3.52
C ALA A 29 -0.24 31.73 -4.58
N LEU A 30 0.79 31.01 -5.02
CA LEU A 30 1.70 31.45 -6.08
C LEU A 30 0.95 31.71 -7.40
N SER A 31 -0.02 30.86 -7.74
CA SER A 31 -0.85 31.02 -8.94
C SER A 31 -1.71 32.29 -8.92
N GLN A 32 -1.96 32.86 -7.74
CA GLN A 32 -2.73 34.09 -7.56
C GLN A 32 -1.85 35.35 -7.56
N ALA A 33 -0.52 35.20 -7.45
CA ALA A 33 0.41 36.32 -7.33
C ALA A 33 0.53 37.14 -8.63
N SER A 34 0.55 36.48 -9.80
CA SER A 34 0.59 37.16 -11.09
C SER A 34 -0.03 36.30 -12.20
N ARG A 35 -0.45 36.92 -13.31
CA ARG A 35 -0.95 36.20 -14.49
C ARG A 35 0.09 35.23 -15.06
N THR A 36 1.36 35.59 -14.94
CA THR A 36 2.49 34.79 -15.41
C THR A 36 2.61 33.51 -14.60
N TRP A 37 2.59 33.62 -13.26
CA TRP A 37 2.57 32.45 -12.38
C TRP A 37 1.30 31.65 -12.51
N HIS A 38 0.15 32.29 -12.72
CA HIS A 38 -1.11 31.59 -12.99
C HIS A 38 -0.98 30.65 -14.20
N ASN A 39 -0.44 31.15 -15.32
CA ASN A 39 -0.29 30.36 -16.54
C ASN A 39 0.64 29.14 -16.36
N VAL A 40 1.61 29.22 -15.46
CA VAL A 40 2.58 28.16 -15.17
C VAL A 40 2.03 27.17 -14.12
N ALA A 41 1.37 27.67 -13.09
CA ALA A 41 0.89 26.88 -11.95
C ALA A 41 -0.47 26.20 -12.23
N ALA A 42 -1.39 26.86 -12.93
CA ALA A 42 -2.73 26.31 -13.19
C ALA A 42 -2.72 24.93 -13.88
N PRO A 43 -1.88 24.67 -14.90
CA PRO A 43 -1.76 23.33 -15.48
C PRO A 43 -1.40 22.24 -14.48
N GLN A 44 -0.65 22.57 -13.43
CA GLN A 44 -0.23 21.64 -12.38
C GLN A 44 -1.31 21.49 -11.28
N LEU A 45 -1.92 22.61 -10.87
CA LEU A 45 -2.97 22.62 -9.84
C LEU A 45 -4.22 21.85 -10.24
N TYR A 46 -4.57 21.91 -11.53
CA TYR A 46 -5.79 21.35 -12.10
C TYR A 46 -5.52 20.15 -13.01
N LEU A 47 -4.36 19.50 -12.86
CA LEU A 47 -3.93 18.37 -13.69
C LEU A 47 -4.81 17.13 -13.47
N ASP A 48 -5.08 16.81 -12.21
CA ASP A 48 -5.79 15.60 -11.80
C ASP A 48 -7.17 15.97 -11.24
N LEU A 49 -8.21 15.47 -11.89
CA LEU A 49 -9.59 15.61 -11.44
C LEU A 49 -10.07 14.27 -10.89
N ARG A 50 -10.61 14.28 -9.67
CA ARG A 50 -11.20 13.08 -9.06
C ARG A 50 -12.61 13.33 -8.61
N ILE A 51 -13.54 12.55 -9.16
CA ILE A 51 -14.98 12.61 -8.86
C ILE A 51 -15.33 11.44 -7.97
N LYS A 52 -16.09 11.73 -6.92
CA LYS A 52 -16.47 10.73 -5.91
C LYS A 52 -17.94 10.83 -5.65
N PHE A 53 -18.57 9.68 -5.61
CA PHE A 53 -20.00 9.62 -5.51
C PHE A 53 -20.41 8.30 -4.87
N HIS A 54 -21.61 8.28 -4.35
CA HIS A 54 -22.26 7.09 -3.80
C HIS A 54 -23.67 6.90 -4.37
N ASP A 55 -24.20 7.92 -5.04
CA ASP A 55 -25.50 7.90 -5.72
C ASP A 55 -25.54 8.95 -6.83
N LEU A 56 -26.64 8.99 -7.57
CA LEU A 56 -26.81 9.93 -8.69
C LEU A 56 -26.80 11.39 -8.21
N ALA A 57 -27.37 11.69 -7.04
CA ALA A 57 -27.48 13.05 -6.53
C ALA A 57 -26.10 13.63 -6.18
N SER A 58 -25.25 12.85 -5.49
CA SER A 58 -23.85 13.22 -5.21
C SER A 58 -23.04 13.36 -6.50
N LEU A 59 -23.22 12.46 -7.46
CA LEU A 59 -22.57 12.54 -8.77
C LEU A 59 -22.95 13.82 -9.54
N GLN A 60 -24.25 14.13 -9.60
CA GLN A 60 -24.76 15.34 -10.26
C GLN A 60 -24.27 16.60 -9.56
N HIS A 61 -24.26 16.61 -8.23
CA HIS A 61 -23.76 17.72 -7.43
C HIS A 61 -22.30 18.02 -7.77
N ASP A 62 -21.42 17.02 -7.72
CA ASP A 62 -20.01 17.18 -8.04
C ASP A 62 -19.81 17.62 -9.50
N VAL A 63 -20.54 17.01 -10.44
CA VAL A 63 -20.42 17.33 -11.88
C VAL A 63 -20.98 18.73 -12.21
N SER A 64 -21.90 19.26 -11.39
CA SER A 64 -22.58 20.54 -11.64
C SER A 64 -21.65 21.75 -11.64
N GLU A 65 -20.47 21.65 -11.02
CA GLU A 65 -19.49 22.75 -10.96
C GLU A 65 -18.63 22.87 -12.23
N PHE A 66 -18.67 21.89 -13.14
CA PHE A 66 -17.78 21.81 -14.29
C PHE A 66 -18.36 22.45 -15.56
N TYR A 67 -18.86 23.68 -15.46
CA TYR A 67 -19.25 24.50 -16.62
C TYR A 67 -18.33 25.70 -16.76
N THR A 68 -18.43 26.43 -17.88
CA THR A 68 -17.59 27.61 -18.16
C THR A 68 -17.66 28.67 -17.07
N ASN A 69 -18.81 28.80 -16.40
CA ASN A 69 -19.05 29.77 -15.33
C ASN A 69 -18.94 29.15 -13.91
N GLY A 70 -18.74 27.84 -13.81
CA GLY A 70 -18.66 27.14 -12.52
C GLY A 70 -17.29 27.24 -11.85
N LEU A 71 -17.19 26.77 -10.61
CA LEU A 71 -15.93 26.74 -9.87
C LEU A 71 -14.93 25.78 -10.52
N GLY A 72 -15.42 24.71 -11.15
CA GLY A 72 -14.63 23.69 -11.83
C GLY A 72 -14.10 24.08 -13.21
N ARG A 73 -14.34 25.30 -13.72
CA ARG A 73 -14.00 25.69 -15.10
C ARG A 73 -12.53 25.48 -15.49
N GLN A 74 -11.60 25.61 -14.55
CA GLN A 74 -10.17 25.44 -14.83
C GLN A 74 -9.82 23.97 -15.16
N TYR A 75 -10.49 23.02 -14.51
CA TYR A 75 -10.34 21.59 -14.81
C TYR A 75 -10.73 21.26 -16.25
N LEU A 76 -11.76 21.91 -16.81
CA LEU A 76 -12.17 21.69 -18.21
C LEU A 76 -11.00 21.86 -19.19
N ARG A 77 -10.10 22.81 -18.92
CA ARG A 77 -8.93 23.13 -19.74
C ARG A 77 -7.70 22.30 -19.39
N TYR A 78 -7.42 22.13 -18.10
CA TYR A 78 -6.14 21.64 -17.61
C TYR A 78 -6.12 20.18 -17.20
N THR A 79 -7.28 19.55 -16.96
CA THR A 79 -7.35 18.14 -16.57
C THR A 79 -6.68 17.26 -17.62
N ARG A 80 -5.81 16.36 -17.16
CA ARG A 80 -5.15 15.30 -17.92
C ARG A 80 -5.50 13.92 -17.38
N THR A 81 -5.84 13.81 -16.09
CA THR A 81 -6.28 12.57 -15.46
C THR A 81 -7.67 12.75 -14.86
N LEU A 82 -8.58 11.83 -15.16
CA LEU A 82 -9.90 11.75 -14.52
C LEU A 82 -10.01 10.44 -13.75
N ASP A 83 -10.13 10.56 -12.43
CA ASP A 83 -10.37 9.45 -11.52
C ASP A 83 -11.85 9.40 -11.16
N LEU A 84 -12.53 8.31 -11.53
CA LEU A 84 -13.92 8.06 -11.18
C LEU A 84 -14.00 7.00 -10.08
N VAL A 85 -14.52 7.39 -8.91
CA VAL A 85 -14.55 6.52 -7.73
C VAL A 85 -15.95 6.46 -7.14
N CYS A 86 -16.55 5.26 -7.10
CA CYS A 86 -17.79 5.03 -6.38
C CYS A 86 -17.47 4.50 -4.98
N LEU A 87 -17.97 5.21 -3.97
CA LEU A 87 -17.73 4.89 -2.57
C LEU A 87 -19.04 4.44 -1.91
N GLU A 88 -18.93 3.51 -0.97
CA GLU A 88 -20.04 3.13 -0.10
C GLU A 88 -20.44 4.36 0.70
N LYS A 89 -21.75 4.60 0.78
CA LYS A 89 -22.27 5.62 1.68
C LYS A 89 -21.91 5.19 3.11
N PRO A 90 -21.21 6.04 3.89
CA PRO A 90 -20.67 5.63 5.20
C PRO A 90 -21.78 5.45 6.24
N SER A 91 -22.48 4.32 6.16
CA SER A 91 -23.60 3.93 7.03
C SER A 91 -23.16 3.71 8.48
N TRP A 92 -21.89 3.36 8.67
CA TRP A 92 -21.23 3.16 9.97
C TRP A 92 -20.82 4.47 10.67
N ILE A 93 -20.86 5.62 9.99
CA ILE A 93 -20.53 6.92 10.58
C ILE A 93 -21.75 7.50 11.30
N MET A 94 -21.92 7.06 12.55
CA MET A 94 -23.09 7.44 13.36
C MET A 94 -22.86 8.74 14.15
N THR A 95 -21.65 8.96 14.68
CA THR A 95 -21.35 10.12 15.53
C THR A 95 -21.14 11.40 14.71
N GLN A 96 -21.49 12.56 15.28
CA GLN A 96 -21.25 13.86 14.63
C GLN A 96 -19.75 14.10 14.39
N LYS A 97 -18.93 13.72 15.38
CA LYS A 97 -17.48 13.79 15.28
C LYS A 97 -16.93 12.96 14.13
N ALA A 98 -17.39 11.72 13.95
CA ALA A 98 -17.00 10.90 12.80
C ALA A 98 -17.44 11.53 11.47
N LYS A 99 -18.64 12.14 11.39
CA LYS A 99 -19.11 12.87 10.20
C LYS A 99 -18.22 14.07 9.89
N ASP A 100 -17.78 14.81 10.90
CA ASP A 100 -16.91 15.97 10.72
C ASP A 100 -15.49 15.53 10.32
N LEU A 101 -14.94 14.48 10.94
CA LEU A 101 -13.67 13.87 10.55
C LEU A 101 -13.70 13.34 9.11
N TRP A 102 -14.81 12.72 8.71
CA TRP A 102 -15.02 12.22 7.35
C TRP A 102 -14.98 13.35 6.30
N LYS A 103 -15.46 14.55 6.67
CA LYS A 103 -15.44 15.76 5.83
C LYS A 103 -14.10 16.51 5.86
N GLN A 104 -13.40 16.51 6.99
CA GLN A 104 -12.19 17.34 7.22
C GLN A 104 -10.98 16.95 6.37
N LYS A 105 -10.84 15.67 5.99
CA LYS A 105 -9.79 15.23 5.08
C LYS A 105 -10.41 14.51 3.89
N ASN A 106 -9.84 14.76 2.71
CA ASN A 106 -9.92 13.88 1.54
C ASN A 106 -9.21 12.53 1.84
N TRP A 107 -9.47 11.89 2.98
CA TRP A 107 -8.70 10.72 3.45
C TRP A 107 -8.89 9.53 2.49
N TYR A 108 -10.07 9.38 1.87
CA TYR A 108 -10.33 8.43 0.79
C TYR A 108 -9.39 8.62 -0.43
N ASN A 109 -8.78 9.81 -0.62
CA ASN A 109 -7.89 10.05 -1.76
C ASN A 109 -6.56 9.33 -1.63
N LYS A 110 -6.17 9.01 -0.39
CA LYS A 110 -4.87 8.46 -0.05
C LYS A 110 -4.82 6.93 -0.12
N PHE A 111 -5.96 6.25 -0.25
CA PHE A 111 -6.02 4.79 -0.18
C PHE A 111 -6.13 4.11 -1.54
N ILE A 112 -6.64 4.81 -2.56
CA ILE A 112 -6.76 4.29 -3.92
C ILE A 112 -5.61 4.85 -4.75
N SER A 113 -4.58 4.03 -4.94
CA SER A 113 -3.48 4.35 -5.84
C SER A 113 -3.82 3.94 -7.27
N PHE A 114 -3.76 4.91 -8.18
CA PHE A 114 -3.91 4.73 -9.62
C PHE A 114 -2.58 4.59 -10.37
N LYS A 115 -1.50 4.21 -9.68
CA LYS A 115 -0.22 3.86 -10.26
C LYS A 115 0.06 2.36 -10.07
N PRO A 116 0.33 1.61 -11.15
CA PRO A 116 0.89 0.26 -11.06
C PRO A 116 2.30 0.36 -10.46
N ARG A 117 2.68 -0.58 -9.60
CA ARG A 117 4.01 -0.56 -8.93
C ARG A 117 5.20 -0.50 -9.89
N ALA A 118 5.04 -1.00 -11.12
CA ALA A 118 6.07 -0.90 -12.17
C ALA A 118 6.38 0.53 -12.63
N VAL A 119 5.47 1.48 -12.41
CA VAL A 119 5.55 2.88 -12.87
C VAL A 119 5.68 3.85 -11.69
N GLU A 120 5.90 3.34 -10.48
CA GLU A 120 6.15 4.17 -9.30
C GLU A 120 7.58 4.72 -9.33
N ASP A 121 7.70 6.00 -8.96
CA ASP A 121 8.96 6.75 -8.95
C ASP A 121 9.95 6.23 -7.88
N GLY A 122 9.50 5.38 -6.95
CA GLY A 122 10.28 4.73 -5.91
C GLY A 122 9.62 3.42 -5.43
N PHE A 123 10.32 2.62 -4.64
CA PHE A 123 9.85 1.32 -4.13
C PHE A 123 9.05 1.41 -2.82
N LEU A 124 9.32 2.40 -1.98
CA LEU A 124 8.71 2.67 -0.68
C LEU A 124 7.86 3.94 -0.66
N SER A 125 7.79 4.69 -1.77
CA SER A 125 7.05 5.97 -1.84
C SER A 125 5.62 5.89 -1.29
N LYS A 126 4.94 4.76 -1.51
CA LYS A 126 3.63 4.49 -0.90
C LYS A 126 3.71 4.26 0.61
N SER A 127 4.60 3.39 1.06
CA SER A 127 4.81 3.08 2.48
C SER A 127 5.15 4.32 3.31
N LEU A 128 5.76 5.35 2.71
CA LEU A 128 6.06 6.63 3.37
C LEU A 128 4.81 7.48 3.65
N THR A 129 3.78 7.41 2.82
CA THR A 129 2.64 8.36 2.87
C THR A 129 1.29 7.70 3.14
N GLU A 130 1.17 6.41 2.83
CA GLU A 130 -0.03 5.60 3.03
C GLU A 130 0.06 4.80 4.34
N LEU A 131 -1.11 4.52 4.93
CA LEU A 131 -1.22 3.58 6.04
C LEU A 131 -1.59 2.21 5.49
N HIS A 132 -0.78 1.19 5.82
CA HIS A 132 -1.00 -0.20 5.43
C HIS A 132 -1.30 -1.07 6.66
N ASP A 133 -2.25 -0.62 7.49
CA ASP A 133 -2.69 -1.38 8.66
C ASP A 133 -3.98 -2.15 8.37
N LYS A 134 -4.03 -3.40 8.84
CA LYS A 134 -5.22 -4.26 8.73
C LYS A 134 -6.44 -3.64 9.41
N GLU A 135 -6.23 -2.96 10.52
CA GLU A 135 -7.29 -2.25 11.25
C GLU A 135 -7.90 -1.11 10.44
N LEU A 136 -7.22 -0.63 9.41
CA LEU A 136 -7.72 0.42 8.52
C LEU A 136 -8.27 -0.15 7.21
N LEU A 137 -8.42 -1.48 7.08
CA LEU A 137 -9.01 -2.11 5.89
C LEU A 137 -10.44 -1.64 5.64
N PHE A 138 -11.22 -1.33 6.69
CA PHE A 138 -12.56 -0.77 6.54
C PHE A 138 -12.58 0.52 5.69
N LEU A 139 -11.48 1.29 5.67
CA LEU A 139 -11.34 2.47 4.81
C LEU A 139 -11.03 2.12 3.34
N ARG A 140 -10.52 0.91 3.07
CA ARG A 140 -10.23 0.40 1.71
C ARG A 140 -11.41 -0.36 1.11
N GLU A 141 -12.23 -0.96 1.95
CA GLU A 141 -13.42 -1.70 1.56
C GLU A 141 -14.60 -0.79 1.18
N THR A 142 -14.42 0.53 1.27
CA THR A 142 -15.44 1.52 0.90
C THR A 142 -15.67 1.63 -0.60
N VAL A 143 -15.04 0.86 -1.49
CA VAL A 143 -15.36 0.93 -2.93
C VAL A 143 -16.63 0.14 -3.19
N ASP A 144 -17.61 0.78 -3.83
CA ASP A 144 -18.96 0.22 -3.94
C ASP A 144 -19.50 0.22 -5.38
N GLU A 145 -20.68 -0.39 -5.54
CA GLU A 145 -21.44 -0.35 -6.78
C GLU A 145 -22.21 0.96 -6.93
N TYR A 146 -22.45 1.33 -8.18
CA TYR A 146 -23.36 2.40 -8.57
C TYR A 146 -24.64 1.79 -9.14
N PRO A 147 -25.68 1.56 -8.33
CA PRO A 147 -26.85 0.79 -8.74
C PRO A 147 -27.70 1.52 -9.79
N GLN A 148 -27.72 2.87 -9.77
CA GLN A 148 -28.48 3.67 -10.71
C GLN A 148 -27.94 3.50 -12.14
N ASN A 149 -26.62 3.34 -12.30
CA ASN A 149 -25.97 3.15 -13.59
C ASN A 149 -26.34 4.23 -14.63
N GLU A 150 -26.65 5.43 -14.15
CA GLU A 150 -26.92 6.64 -14.93
C GLU A 150 -25.62 7.43 -15.09
N TRP A 151 -24.96 7.23 -16.23
CA TRP A 151 -23.62 7.75 -16.50
C TRP A 151 -23.62 9.08 -17.25
N GLU A 152 -24.77 9.59 -17.63
CA GLU A 152 -24.98 10.83 -18.40
C GLU A 152 -24.19 12.03 -17.84
N PRO A 153 -24.14 12.28 -16.51
CA PRO A 153 -23.32 13.37 -15.98
C PRO A 153 -21.84 13.24 -16.33
N ILE A 154 -21.30 12.02 -16.28
CA ILE A 154 -19.90 11.73 -16.62
C ILE A 154 -19.67 11.81 -18.13
N LEU A 155 -20.60 11.31 -18.95
CA LEU A 155 -20.50 11.43 -20.41
C LEU A 155 -20.43 12.91 -20.83
N ALA A 156 -21.30 13.74 -20.26
CA ALA A 156 -21.32 15.18 -20.50
C ALA A 156 -20.02 15.86 -20.03
N LEU A 157 -19.43 15.43 -18.92
CA LEU A 157 -18.13 15.94 -18.47
C LEU A 157 -17.00 15.53 -19.42
N ILE A 158 -16.92 14.25 -19.81
CA ILE A 158 -15.88 13.75 -20.74
C ILE A 158 -15.87 14.57 -22.03
N GLY A 159 -17.05 14.86 -22.60
CA GLY A 159 -17.17 15.68 -23.81
C GLY A 159 -16.76 17.14 -23.64
N ARG A 160 -16.73 17.67 -22.40
CA ARG A 160 -16.33 19.06 -22.09
C ARG A 160 -14.85 19.22 -21.76
N LEU A 161 -14.19 18.16 -21.28
CA LEU A 161 -12.75 18.18 -21.00
C LEU A 161 -11.96 18.34 -22.31
N GLN A 162 -10.89 19.12 -22.33
CA GLN A 162 -10.18 19.44 -23.58
C GLN A 162 -9.04 18.48 -23.94
N HIS A 163 -8.33 17.91 -22.96
CA HIS A 163 -7.13 17.11 -23.23
C HIS A 163 -6.96 15.95 -22.25
N LEU A 164 -8.00 15.16 -22.04
CA LEU A 164 -7.92 14.02 -21.13
C LEU A 164 -6.93 12.98 -21.68
N ARG A 165 -5.95 12.59 -20.87
CA ARG A 165 -4.88 11.65 -21.23
C ARG A 165 -4.99 10.31 -20.50
N ALA A 166 -5.62 10.29 -19.33
CA ALA A 166 -5.86 9.08 -18.56
C ALA A 166 -7.23 9.12 -17.89
N PHE A 167 -7.93 7.99 -17.90
CA PHE A 167 -9.18 7.76 -17.22
C PHE A 167 -9.05 6.53 -16.33
N ASN A 168 -9.24 6.72 -15.03
CA ASN A 168 -9.17 5.67 -14.04
C ASN A 168 -10.57 5.35 -13.51
N TYR A 169 -10.93 4.06 -13.56
CA TYR A 169 -12.24 3.58 -13.13
C TYR A 169 -12.12 2.70 -11.89
N VAL A 170 -12.73 3.13 -10.78
CA VAL A 170 -12.86 2.39 -9.52
C VAL A 170 -14.33 2.41 -9.08
N VAL A 171 -15.10 1.51 -9.67
CA VAL A 171 -16.50 1.25 -9.33
C VAL A 171 -16.69 -0.26 -9.45
N VAL A 172 -17.41 -0.88 -8.51
CA VAL A 172 -17.60 -2.34 -8.51
C VAL A 172 -18.31 -2.85 -9.77
N ASN A 173 -19.15 -2.02 -10.40
CA ASN A 173 -19.84 -2.36 -11.64
C ASN A 173 -18.85 -2.75 -12.75
N THR A 174 -19.28 -3.67 -13.62
CA THR A 174 -18.66 -3.90 -14.93
C THR A 174 -18.47 -2.58 -15.67
N PHE A 175 -17.29 -2.38 -16.27
CA PHE A 175 -16.98 -1.14 -16.95
C PHE A 175 -17.99 -0.85 -18.09
N PRO A 176 -18.66 0.31 -18.09
CA PRO A 176 -19.76 0.58 -19.02
C PRO A 176 -19.27 0.99 -20.42
N THR A 177 -19.74 0.30 -21.46
CA THR A 177 -19.39 0.60 -22.87
C THR A 177 -19.76 2.03 -23.28
N VAL A 178 -20.79 2.63 -22.69
CA VAL A 178 -21.16 4.03 -22.99
C VAL A 178 -20.04 5.00 -22.63
N ILE A 179 -19.28 4.74 -21.55
CA ILE A 179 -18.11 5.54 -21.18
C ILE A 179 -16.96 5.27 -22.17
N LEU A 180 -16.74 4.01 -22.57
CA LEU A 180 -15.74 3.69 -23.60
C LEU A 180 -15.98 4.49 -24.88
N ASN A 181 -17.23 4.51 -25.36
CA ASN A 181 -17.61 5.20 -26.59
C ASN A 181 -17.38 6.72 -26.46
N ALA A 182 -17.75 7.32 -25.32
CA ALA A 182 -17.53 8.74 -25.08
C ALA A 182 -16.04 9.10 -25.04
N LEU A 183 -15.21 8.25 -24.42
CA LEU A 183 -13.75 8.41 -24.43
C LEU A 183 -13.18 8.28 -25.84
N GLN A 184 -13.61 7.29 -26.62
CA GLN A 184 -13.16 7.13 -28.01
C GLN A 184 -13.55 8.30 -28.91
N GLN A 185 -14.74 8.87 -28.71
CA GLN A 185 -15.23 10.01 -29.48
C GLN A 185 -14.52 11.32 -29.10
N SER A 186 -14.35 11.58 -27.81
CA SER A 186 -13.86 12.88 -27.32
C SER A 186 -12.34 12.89 -27.11
N HIS A 187 -11.77 11.75 -26.71
CA HIS A 187 -10.36 11.60 -26.29
C HIS A 187 -9.76 10.26 -26.77
N PRO A 188 -9.60 10.04 -28.09
CA PRO A 188 -9.20 8.75 -28.66
C PRO A 188 -7.81 8.24 -28.21
N THR A 189 -6.98 9.12 -27.63
CA THR A 189 -5.65 8.76 -27.10
C THR A 189 -5.62 8.63 -25.57
N CYS A 190 -6.77 8.79 -24.90
CA CYS A 190 -6.88 8.70 -23.45
C CYS A 190 -6.67 7.26 -22.99
N ARG A 191 -5.68 7.03 -22.14
CA ARG A 191 -5.41 5.72 -21.53
C ARG A 191 -6.55 5.35 -20.59
N LEU A 192 -7.08 4.15 -20.76
CA LEU A 192 -8.12 3.58 -19.91
C LEU A 192 -7.48 2.61 -18.91
N ASN A 193 -7.74 2.83 -17.62
CA ASN A 193 -7.32 1.96 -16.55
C ASN A 193 -8.52 1.52 -15.71
N ILE A 194 -8.78 0.21 -15.67
CA ILE A 194 -9.88 -0.39 -14.93
C ILE A 194 -9.29 -1.13 -13.73
N TRP A 195 -9.53 -0.61 -12.53
CA TRP A 195 -8.87 -1.05 -11.30
C TRP A 195 -9.73 -2.01 -10.46
N THR A 196 -11.02 -2.08 -10.75
CA THR A 196 -11.96 -3.03 -10.14
C THR A 196 -12.07 -4.29 -10.97
N SER A 197 -12.22 -5.43 -10.29
CA SER A 197 -12.18 -6.76 -10.90
C SER A 197 -13.29 -6.90 -11.96
N GLN A 198 -12.89 -7.09 -13.21
CA GLN A 198 -13.76 -7.41 -14.33
C GLN A 198 -13.78 -8.92 -14.51
N CYS A 199 -14.92 -9.48 -14.88
CA CYS A 199 -15.02 -10.92 -15.04
C CYS A 199 -15.51 -11.21 -16.46
N PRO A 200 -14.59 -11.54 -17.39
CA PRO A 200 -14.94 -11.93 -18.74
C PRO A 200 -15.85 -13.17 -18.81
N SER A 201 -15.92 -13.96 -17.73
CA SER A 201 -16.78 -15.12 -17.59
C SER A 201 -18.20 -14.83 -17.13
N ILE A 202 -18.60 -13.56 -16.96
CA ILE A 202 -19.99 -13.21 -16.67
C ILE A 202 -20.78 -13.13 -17.97
N ASP A 203 -21.64 -14.14 -18.18
CA ASP A 203 -22.82 -14.16 -19.05
C ASP A 203 -22.64 -13.60 -20.46
N ILE A 204 -21.80 -14.28 -21.24
CA ILE A 204 -22.12 -14.42 -22.66
C ILE A 204 -23.33 -15.36 -22.72
N ASP A 205 -24.41 -14.99 -23.41
CA ASP A 205 -25.62 -15.83 -23.50
C ASP A 205 -25.26 -17.29 -23.88
N GLY A 206 -25.48 -18.23 -22.96
CA GLY A 206 -25.13 -19.65 -23.13
C GLY A 206 -23.86 -20.13 -22.41
N LEU A 207 -23.07 -19.25 -21.78
CA LEU A 207 -21.91 -19.59 -20.94
C LEU A 207 -22.23 -19.41 -19.46
N GLY A 208 -21.95 -20.44 -18.65
CA GLY A 208 -22.20 -20.49 -17.22
C GLY A 208 -21.22 -19.68 -16.38
N ARG A 209 -21.65 -19.34 -15.16
CA ARG A 209 -20.88 -18.54 -14.18
C ARG A 209 -20.10 -19.42 -13.21
N SER A 210 -18.78 -19.35 -13.17
CA SER A 210 -17.99 -20.16 -12.22
C SER A 210 -17.73 -19.49 -10.86
N CYS A 211 -17.97 -18.18 -10.68
CA CYS A 211 -17.56 -17.43 -9.48
C CYS A 211 -18.73 -16.71 -8.77
N LYS A 212 -18.67 -16.66 -7.42
CA LYS A 212 -19.64 -15.95 -6.54
C LYS A 212 -19.51 -14.43 -6.52
N LEU A 213 -18.43 -13.86 -7.04
CA LEU A 213 -18.00 -12.49 -6.69
C LEU A 213 -18.63 -11.35 -7.47
N VAL A 214 -19.63 -11.67 -8.26
CA VAL A 214 -20.57 -10.65 -8.72
C VAL A 214 -21.64 -10.61 -7.64
N ARG A 215 -21.62 -9.58 -6.78
CA ARG A 215 -22.80 -9.24 -5.97
C ARG A 215 -24.01 -9.36 -6.89
N LYS A 216 -25.15 -9.84 -6.36
CA LYS A 216 -26.33 -10.18 -7.17
C LYS A 216 -26.76 -9.06 -8.12
N GLU A 217 -26.28 -7.84 -7.94
CA GLU A 217 -26.60 -6.60 -8.62
C GLU A 217 -25.61 -6.23 -9.75
N ALA A 218 -24.38 -6.75 -9.78
CA ALA A 218 -23.39 -6.53 -10.86
C ALA A 218 -23.64 -7.43 -12.11
N ARG A 219 -24.92 -7.66 -12.44
CA ARG A 219 -25.42 -8.60 -13.48
C ARG A 219 -25.11 -8.22 -14.94
N ARG A 220 -24.39 -7.13 -15.20
CA ARG A 220 -24.15 -6.69 -16.59
C ARG A 220 -22.95 -7.43 -17.17
N PRO A 221 -23.10 -8.04 -18.36
CA PRO A 221 -22.02 -8.79 -18.98
C PRO A 221 -20.84 -7.89 -19.30
N PHE A 222 -19.63 -8.43 -19.16
CA PHE A 222 -18.42 -7.73 -19.56
C PHE A 222 -18.33 -7.68 -21.08
N ASP A 223 -18.34 -6.47 -21.63
CA ASP A 223 -18.29 -6.27 -23.07
C ASP A 223 -16.88 -6.52 -23.61
N LEU A 224 -16.69 -7.63 -24.32
CA LEU A 224 -15.40 -8.02 -24.91
C LEU A 224 -14.82 -6.96 -25.87
N ARG A 225 -15.62 -6.01 -26.38
CA ARG A 225 -15.10 -4.88 -27.17
C ARG A 225 -14.13 -4.01 -26.38
N ILE A 226 -14.25 -3.98 -25.05
CA ILE A 226 -13.34 -3.26 -24.16
C ILE A 226 -11.91 -3.79 -24.31
N LEU A 227 -11.75 -5.11 -24.47
CA LEU A 227 -10.43 -5.74 -24.64
C LEU A 227 -9.77 -5.31 -25.95
N ARG A 228 -10.55 -5.00 -26.98
CA ARG A 228 -10.02 -4.54 -28.27
C ARG A 228 -9.69 -3.05 -28.30
N ALA A 229 -9.98 -2.31 -27.22
CA ALA A 229 -9.72 -0.89 -27.18
C ALA A 229 -8.21 -0.62 -27.17
N PRO A 230 -7.66 0.16 -28.13
CA PRO A 230 -6.23 0.51 -28.14
C PRO A 230 -5.83 1.40 -26.97
N THR A 231 -6.80 1.96 -26.26
CA THR A 231 -6.60 2.80 -25.09
C THR A 231 -6.47 2.01 -23.79
N LEU A 232 -6.83 0.73 -23.74
CA LEU A 232 -6.79 -0.08 -22.52
C LEU A 232 -5.34 -0.38 -22.10
N HIS A 233 -4.94 0.13 -20.93
CA HIS A 233 -3.58 0.00 -20.40
C HIS A 233 -3.49 -0.83 -19.12
N THR A 234 -4.49 -0.71 -18.25
CA THR A 234 -4.58 -1.45 -16.98
C THR A 234 -5.91 -2.17 -16.90
N LEU A 235 -5.88 -3.46 -16.57
CA LEU A 235 -7.08 -4.27 -16.38
C LEU A 235 -6.93 -5.15 -15.15
N ASN A 236 -7.90 -5.06 -14.25
CA ASN A 236 -8.10 -6.01 -13.18
C ASN A 236 -9.12 -7.07 -13.61
N VAL A 237 -8.76 -8.35 -13.54
CA VAL A 237 -9.57 -9.47 -14.01
C VAL A 237 -9.76 -10.53 -12.94
N VAL A 238 -10.94 -11.12 -12.91
CA VAL A 238 -11.23 -12.32 -12.11
C VAL A 238 -10.67 -13.54 -12.80
N TYR A 239 -9.93 -14.36 -12.06
CA TYR A 239 -9.48 -15.68 -12.49
C TYR A 239 -10.05 -16.74 -11.55
N THR A 240 -10.85 -17.66 -12.08
CA THR A 240 -11.57 -18.64 -11.24
C THR A 240 -10.83 -19.98 -11.21
N MET A 241 -10.76 -20.56 -10.01
CA MET A 241 -10.21 -21.90 -9.77
C MET A 241 -11.18 -22.74 -8.92
N GLY A 242 -11.32 -24.01 -9.30
CA GLY A 242 -12.03 -25.01 -8.51
C GLY A 242 -11.08 -26.06 -7.99
N LEU A 243 -11.47 -26.75 -6.91
CA LEU A 243 -10.64 -27.79 -6.32
C LEU A 243 -11.32 -29.14 -6.49
N GLN A 244 -10.76 -29.98 -7.35
CA GLN A 244 -11.24 -31.34 -7.53
C GLN A 244 -10.86 -32.18 -6.31
N LEU A 245 -11.82 -32.37 -5.39
CA LEU A 245 -11.57 -32.98 -4.07
C LEU A 245 -11.03 -34.41 -4.12
N ARG A 246 -11.29 -35.16 -5.20
CA ARG A 246 -10.82 -36.55 -5.36
C ARG A 246 -9.32 -36.64 -5.66
N GLU A 247 -8.81 -35.71 -6.46
CA GLU A 247 -7.42 -35.69 -6.93
C GLU A 247 -6.58 -34.64 -6.22
N TRP A 248 -7.20 -33.82 -5.35
CA TRP A 248 -6.58 -32.64 -4.74
C TRP A 248 -5.94 -31.72 -5.78
N ARG A 249 -6.56 -31.66 -6.96
CA ARG A 249 -6.04 -30.95 -8.13
C ARG A 249 -6.84 -29.68 -8.37
N TRP A 250 -6.12 -28.59 -8.63
CA TRP A 250 -6.74 -27.34 -9.06
C TRP A 250 -7.21 -27.45 -10.51
N ILE A 251 -8.47 -27.13 -10.73
CA ILE A 251 -9.05 -26.89 -12.05
C ILE A 251 -9.02 -25.39 -12.28
N HIS A 252 -8.50 -25.00 -13.43
CA HIS A 252 -8.29 -23.60 -13.81
C HIS A 252 -9.23 -23.26 -14.97
N LEU A 253 -9.90 -22.11 -14.87
CA LEU A 253 -10.68 -21.54 -15.98
C LEU A 253 -9.76 -20.61 -16.79
N ASP A 254 -9.00 -21.22 -17.69
CA ASP A 254 -7.95 -20.57 -18.51
C ASP A 254 -8.52 -19.96 -19.78
N GLU A 255 -9.63 -20.49 -20.26
CA GLU A 255 -10.21 -20.28 -21.58
C GLU A 255 -10.52 -18.80 -21.88
N PRO A 256 -10.93 -17.96 -20.91
CA PRO A 256 -11.11 -16.53 -21.17
C PRO A 256 -9.79 -15.75 -21.27
N MET A 257 -8.67 -16.26 -20.75
CA MET A 257 -7.41 -15.52 -20.64
C MET A 257 -6.80 -15.11 -21.98
N PRO A 258 -6.77 -15.98 -23.02
CA PRO A 258 -6.33 -15.58 -24.35
C PRO A 258 -7.05 -14.34 -24.91
N LEU A 259 -8.33 -14.11 -24.56
CA LEU A 259 -9.07 -12.92 -24.98
C LEU A 259 -8.50 -11.64 -24.36
N ILE A 260 -8.07 -11.70 -23.10
CA ILE A 260 -7.44 -10.56 -22.41
C ILE A 260 -6.14 -10.18 -23.10
N PHE A 261 -5.36 -11.20 -23.49
CA PHE A 261 -4.12 -11.03 -24.25
C PHE A 261 -4.36 -10.70 -25.73
N THR A 262 -5.56 -10.26 -26.13
CA THR A 262 -5.78 -9.59 -27.42
C THR A 262 -5.73 -8.06 -27.30
N ALA A 263 -5.62 -7.53 -26.08
CA ALA A 263 -5.62 -6.09 -25.84
C ALA A 263 -4.30 -5.43 -26.25
N PRO A 264 -4.26 -4.64 -27.35
CA PRO A 264 -3.02 -4.30 -28.06
C PRO A 264 -2.01 -3.52 -27.22
N ASN A 265 -2.46 -2.69 -26.28
CA ASN A 265 -1.62 -1.82 -25.46
C ASN A 265 -1.73 -2.12 -23.96
N LEU A 266 -2.21 -3.32 -23.58
CA LEU A 266 -2.28 -3.72 -22.19
C LEU A 266 -0.86 -3.84 -21.60
N LYS A 267 -0.61 -3.10 -20.53
CA LYS A 267 0.68 -3.05 -19.83
C LYS A 267 0.61 -3.64 -18.43
N HIS A 268 -0.52 -3.46 -17.76
CA HIS A 268 -0.67 -3.80 -16.34
C HIS A 268 -1.86 -4.73 -16.15
N LEU A 269 -1.57 -5.95 -15.72
CA LEU A 269 -2.58 -6.96 -15.44
C LEU A 269 -2.64 -7.21 -13.93
N ILE A 270 -3.84 -7.09 -13.37
CA ILE A 270 -4.13 -7.44 -11.98
C ILE A 270 -5.03 -8.67 -12.02
N ILE A 271 -4.61 -9.76 -11.39
CA ILE A 271 -5.40 -10.99 -11.30
C ILE A 271 -6.02 -11.06 -9.91
N ASP A 272 -7.33 -11.12 -9.87
CA ASP A 272 -8.11 -11.39 -8.68
C ASP A 272 -8.49 -12.88 -8.70
N ASP A 273 -7.66 -13.71 -8.06
CA ASP A 273 -7.83 -15.17 -8.00
C ASP A 273 -8.96 -15.55 -7.04
N LYS A 274 -9.97 -16.25 -7.55
CA LYS A 274 -11.20 -16.58 -6.82
C LYS A 274 -11.50 -18.08 -6.86
N ARG A 275 -12.11 -18.58 -5.78
CA ARG A 275 -12.65 -19.94 -5.74
C ARG A 275 -13.96 -20.04 -6.51
N GLU A 276 -14.20 -21.22 -7.05
CA GLU A 276 -15.47 -21.57 -7.68
C GLU A 276 -16.67 -21.31 -6.75
N GLY A 277 -17.79 -20.95 -7.37
CA GLY A 277 -19.06 -20.78 -6.70
C GLY A 277 -19.75 -22.11 -6.42
N ARG A 278 -20.83 -22.06 -5.62
CA ARG A 278 -21.65 -23.26 -5.35
C ARG A 278 -22.67 -23.53 -6.45
N ASP A 279 -22.96 -22.52 -7.26
CA ASP A 279 -24.13 -22.53 -8.15
C ASP A 279 -23.83 -23.19 -9.50
N ASN A 280 -22.56 -23.24 -9.91
CA ASN A 280 -22.10 -23.82 -11.19
C ASN A 280 -20.68 -24.38 -11.01
N PRO A 281 -20.50 -25.72 -11.09
CA PRO A 281 -19.19 -26.36 -11.02
C PRO A 281 -18.23 -25.83 -12.09
N ILE A 282 -16.95 -25.66 -11.75
CA ILE A 282 -15.98 -25.10 -12.68
C ILE A 282 -15.78 -25.97 -13.94
N GLU A 283 -15.98 -27.28 -13.84
CA GLU A 283 -15.82 -28.22 -14.95
C GLU A 283 -16.83 -27.94 -16.06
N ILE A 284 -18.09 -27.69 -15.70
CA ILE A 284 -19.16 -27.37 -16.66
C ILE A 284 -18.83 -26.04 -17.34
N VAL A 285 -18.48 -25.04 -16.53
CA VAL A 285 -18.14 -23.71 -17.08
C VAL A 285 -16.92 -23.78 -17.99
N LYS A 286 -15.93 -24.62 -17.66
CA LYS A 286 -14.75 -24.82 -18.49
C LYS A 286 -15.13 -25.41 -19.86
N GLU A 287 -15.96 -26.47 -19.89
CA GLU A 287 -16.44 -27.10 -21.12
C GLU A 287 -17.20 -26.10 -22.02
N GLU A 288 -18.13 -25.34 -21.42
CA GLU A 288 -18.87 -24.30 -22.14
C GLU A 288 -17.93 -23.25 -22.76
N TRP A 289 -16.90 -22.83 -22.01
CA TRP A 289 -15.90 -21.88 -22.51
C TRP A 289 -15.00 -22.47 -23.62
N GLU A 290 -14.64 -23.75 -23.54
CA GLU A 290 -13.90 -24.44 -24.60
C GLU A 290 -14.70 -24.44 -25.91
N ASP A 291 -16.00 -24.77 -25.83
CA ASP A 291 -16.93 -24.74 -26.97
C ASP A 291 -17.06 -23.33 -27.56
N PHE A 292 -17.21 -22.32 -26.71
CA PHE A 292 -17.30 -20.94 -27.16
C PHE A 292 -16.01 -20.45 -27.82
N ILE A 293 -14.84 -20.72 -27.26
CA ILE A 293 -13.56 -20.31 -27.86
C ILE A 293 -13.34 -21.03 -29.19
N SER A 294 -13.72 -22.30 -29.29
CA SER A 294 -13.70 -23.07 -30.55
C SER A 294 -14.60 -22.45 -31.62
N PHE A 295 -15.77 -21.94 -31.24
CA PHE A 295 -16.66 -21.22 -32.14
C PHE A 295 -16.14 -19.81 -32.48
N TYR A 296 -15.73 -19.05 -31.47
CA TYR A 296 -15.32 -17.64 -31.58
C TYR A 296 -14.05 -17.47 -32.41
N SER A 297 -13.06 -18.35 -32.23
CA SER A 297 -11.80 -18.34 -32.99
C SER A 297 -12.01 -18.51 -34.50
N LYS A 298 -13.11 -19.16 -34.93
CA LYS A 298 -13.49 -19.28 -36.35
C LYS A 298 -14.07 -17.99 -36.91
N LEU A 299 -14.72 -17.18 -36.08
CA LEU A 299 -15.42 -15.96 -36.49
C LEU A 299 -14.54 -14.71 -36.43
N VAL A 300 -13.61 -14.66 -35.48
CA VAL A 300 -12.74 -13.51 -35.24
C VAL A 300 -11.29 -13.99 -35.34
N PRO A 301 -10.59 -13.68 -36.45
CA PRO A 301 -9.15 -13.88 -36.53
C PRO A 301 -8.48 -13.00 -35.48
N VAL A 302 -7.96 -13.62 -34.42
CA VAL A 302 -7.12 -12.93 -33.45
C VAL A 302 -5.76 -12.75 -34.09
N ALA A 303 -5.46 -11.54 -34.55
CA ALA A 303 -4.11 -11.23 -35.01
C ALA A 303 -3.14 -11.39 -33.83
N PRO A 304 -1.96 -12.01 -34.02
CA PRO A 304 -0.93 -12.06 -33.00
C PRO A 304 -0.38 -10.66 -32.78
N THR A 305 -0.92 -9.96 -31.80
CA THR A 305 -0.41 -8.67 -31.36
C THR A 305 0.78 -8.92 -30.44
N THR A 306 1.87 -8.18 -30.67
CA THR A 306 3.08 -8.26 -29.84
C THR A 306 2.83 -7.53 -28.53
N HIS A 307 2.21 -8.21 -27.57
CA HIS A 307 1.94 -7.66 -26.24
C HIS A 307 3.17 -7.76 -25.37
N PHE A 308 3.38 -6.75 -24.54
CA PHE A 308 4.41 -6.78 -23.52
C PHE A 308 3.82 -6.25 -22.22
N LEU A 309 3.53 -7.15 -21.29
CA LEU A 309 3.15 -6.76 -19.94
C LEU A 309 4.37 -6.16 -19.23
N GLU A 310 4.17 -5.03 -18.58
CA GLU A 310 5.18 -4.38 -17.73
C GLU A 310 4.98 -4.77 -16.26
N SER A 311 3.74 -5.07 -15.83
CA SER A 311 3.46 -5.55 -14.47
C SER A 311 2.36 -6.60 -14.40
N LEU A 312 2.54 -7.55 -13.47
CA LEU A 312 1.56 -8.55 -13.09
C LEU A 312 1.47 -8.60 -11.56
N SER A 313 0.26 -8.52 -11.03
CA SER A 313 0.03 -8.59 -9.58
C SER A 313 -1.19 -9.44 -9.26
N PHE A 314 -1.12 -10.22 -8.19
CA PHE A 314 -2.26 -10.94 -7.64
C PHE A 314 -2.88 -10.15 -6.47
N ARG A 315 -4.20 -9.91 -6.51
CA ARG A 315 -4.90 -9.07 -5.51
C ARG A 315 -5.02 -9.75 -4.15
N SER A 316 -5.06 -11.07 -4.12
CA SER A 316 -5.22 -11.83 -2.88
C SER A 316 -4.00 -11.61 -1.97
N ASP A 317 -4.23 -10.98 -0.83
CA ASP A 317 -3.30 -10.78 0.29
C ASP A 317 -2.89 -12.10 0.98
N GLY A 318 -3.52 -13.20 0.57
CA GLY A 318 -3.12 -14.57 0.88
C GLY A 318 -2.54 -15.29 -0.33
N ALA A 319 -1.58 -16.18 -0.07
CA ALA A 319 -1.36 -17.37 -0.90
C ALA A 319 -2.58 -18.33 -0.83
N GLY A 320 -3.80 -17.80 -1.03
CA GLY A 320 -5.08 -18.51 -0.85
C GLY A 320 -5.34 -19.59 -1.89
N LEU A 321 -4.71 -19.43 -3.05
CA LEU A 321 -4.84 -20.23 -4.27
C LEU A 321 -3.47 -20.36 -4.93
N ALA A 322 -3.33 -21.34 -5.83
CA ALA A 322 -2.07 -21.69 -6.50
C ALA A 322 -1.69 -20.68 -7.58
N GLN A 323 -1.33 -19.47 -7.17
CA GLN A 323 -0.91 -18.36 -8.04
C GLN A 323 0.33 -18.70 -8.86
N GLU A 324 1.24 -19.54 -8.32
CA GLU A 324 2.39 -20.07 -9.04
C GLU A 324 1.98 -20.88 -10.29
N GLN A 325 0.86 -21.61 -10.23
CA GLN A 325 0.33 -22.34 -11.38
C GLN A 325 -0.30 -21.38 -12.40
N ILE A 326 -1.01 -20.35 -11.93
CA ILE A 326 -1.59 -19.31 -12.80
C ILE A 326 -0.47 -18.60 -13.56
N LEU A 327 0.62 -18.23 -12.89
CA LEU A 327 1.77 -17.56 -13.50
C LEU A 327 2.37 -18.42 -14.64
N LEU A 328 2.56 -19.72 -14.41
CA LEU A 328 3.07 -20.61 -15.44
C LEU A 328 2.12 -20.71 -16.63
N ARG A 329 0.80 -20.83 -16.40
CA ARG A 329 -0.21 -20.86 -17.46
C ARG A 329 -0.20 -19.57 -18.27
N VAL A 330 -0.20 -18.41 -17.61
CA VAL A 330 -0.08 -17.10 -18.26
C VAL A 330 1.19 -17.01 -19.09
N SER A 331 2.32 -17.54 -18.61
CA SER A 331 3.58 -17.53 -19.35
C SER A 331 3.60 -18.41 -20.61
N THR A 332 2.58 -19.27 -20.80
CA THR A 332 2.36 -20.00 -22.07
C THR A 332 1.48 -19.24 -23.05
N MET A 333 0.70 -18.26 -22.56
CA MET A 333 -0.26 -17.50 -23.34
C MET A 333 0.32 -16.16 -23.82
N THR A 334 1.33 -15.62 -23.15
CA THR A 334 1.94 -14.33 -23.48
C THR A 334 3.43 -14.29 -23.15
N ASP A 335 4.19 -13.46 -23.87
CA ASP A 335 5.62 -13.23 -23.58
C ASP A 335 5.78 -12.32 -22.35
N LEU A 336 6.34 -12.89 -21.29
CA LEU A 336 6.62 -12.19 -20.04
C LEU A 336 8.08 -11.70 -19.94
N SER A 337 8.87 -11.78 -21.01
CA SER A 337 10.28 -11.38 -21.00
C SER A 337 10.49 -9.90 -20.64
N ARG A 338 9.50 -9.04 -20.91
CA ARG A 338 9.52 -7.60 -20.60
C ARG A 338 8.84 -7.22 -19.29
N LEU A 339 8.35 -8.21 -18.53
CA LEU A 339 7.72 -7.97 -17.23
C LEU A 339 8.74 -7.37 -16.28
N ARG A 340 8.48 -6.17 -15.75
CA ARG A 340 9.38 -5.46 -14.84
C ARG A 340 9.02 -5.66 -13.38
N SER A 341 7.74 -5.88 -13.09
CA SER A 341 7.23 -6.02 -11.72
C SER A 341 6.30 -7.22 -11.58
N LEU A 342 6.55 -8.03 -10.56
CA LEU A 342 5.73 -9.17 -10.18
C LEU A 342 5.37 -9.11 -8.69
N GLU A 343 4.09 -9.16 -8.37
CA GLU A 343 3.59 -9.36 -7.00
C GLU A 343 2.84 -10.68 -6.93
N ILE A 344 3.33 -11.63 -6.12
CA ILE A 344 2.87 -13.02 -6.10
C ILE A 344 3.01 -13.67 -4.72
N GLY A 345 2.06 -14.52 -4.35
CA GLY A 345 2.18 -15.49 -3.26
C GLY A 345 2.38 -16.91 -3.80
N VAL A 346 2.84 -17.83 -2.96
CA VAL A 346 3.02 -19.25 -3.32
C VAL A 346 2.14 -20.11 -2.45
N TYR A 347 1.31 -20.98 -3.03
CA TYR A 347 0.40 -21.84 -2.27
C TYR A 347 1.10 -23.07 -1.68
N SER A 348 1.73 -23.88 -2.53
CA SER A 348 2.37 -25.14 -2.11
C SER A 348 3.56 -25.57 -2.95
N GLU A 349 3.77 -25.02 -4.16
CA GLU A 349 4.77 -25.50 -5.13
C GLU A 349 5.78 -24.39 -5.52
N PRO A 350 6.73 -24.02 -4.65
CA PRO A 350 7.75 -23.01 -4.95
C PRO A 350 8.57 -23.29 -6.21
N GLU A 351 8.72 -24.56 -6.57
CA GLU A 351 9.48 -25.00 -7.76
C GLU A 351 8.86 -24.48 -9.05
N LEU A 352 7.52 -24.33 -9.10
CA LEU A 352 6.83 -23.75 -10.24
C LEU A 352 7.17 -22.26 -10.43
N LEU A 353 7.37 -21.54 -9.34
CA LEU A 353 7.84 -20.16 -9.39
C LEU A 353 9.29 -20.10 -9.91
N ALA A 354 10.15 -21.01 -9.46
CA ALA A 354 11.52 -21.13 -9.97
C ALA A 354 11.57 -21.41 -11.48
N GLN A 355 10.67 -22.27 -11.97
CA GLN A 355 10.51 -22.53 -13.42
C GLN A 355 10.05 -21.29 -14.19
N ALA A 356 9.11 -20.52 -13.62
CA ALA A 356 8.63 -19.29 -14.23
C ALA A 356 9.73 -18.20 -14.32
N ALA A 357 10.66 -18.16 -13.36
CA ALA A 357 11.74 -17.17 -13.30
C ALA A 357 12.59 -17.11 -14.59
N ALA A 358 12.83 -18.26 -15.25
CA ALA A 358 13.58 -18.32 -16.51
C ALA A 358 12.90 -17.56 -17.67
N ARG A 359 11.58 -17.40 -17.63
CA ARG A 359 10.79 -16.66 -18.63
C ARG A 359 10.71 -15.16 -18.32
N LEU A 360 10.99 -14.77 -17.07
CA LEU A 360 10.86 -13.42 -16.54
C LEU A 360 12.20 -12.66 -16.57
N THR A 361 12.83 -12.63 -17.75
CA THR A 361 14.23 -12.16 -17.88
C THR A 361 14.44 -10.66 -17.67
N GLY A 362 13.40 -9.85 -17.82
CA GLY A 362 13.40 -8.40 -17.59
C GLY A 362 12.90 -7.97 -16.21
N LEU A 363 12.68 -8.90 -15.27
CA LEU A 363 12.13 -8.59 -13.97
C LEU A 363 13.09 -7.75 -13.14
N GLU A 364 12.62 -6.60 -12.65
CA GLU A 364 13.38 -5.68 -11.82
C GLU A 364 12.86 -5.65 -10.37
N ARG A 365 11.56 -5.90 -10.19
CA ARG A 365 10.83 -5.78 -8.92
C ARG A 365 10.09 -7.08 -8.60
N LEU A 366 10.38 -7.66 -7.44
CA LEU A 366 9.66 -8.83 -6.92
C LEU A 366 9.06 -8.51 -5.56
N TYR A 367 7.75 -8.73 -5.44
CA TYR A 367 7.01 -8.67 -4.19
C TYR A 367 6.48 -10.07 -3.89
N ILE A 368 7.03 -10.74 -2.87
CA ILE A 368 6.76 -12.15 -2.62
C ILE A 368 6.42 -12.44 -1.16
N LYS A 369 5.45 -13.33 -0.96
CA LYS A 369 5.15 -13.93 0.34
C LYS A 369 5.89 -15.25 0.52
N MET A 370 6.75 -15.31 1.53
CA MET A 370 7.70 -16.41 1.77
C MET A 370 7.10 -17.66 2.43
N VAL A 371 5.85 -17.57 2.95
CA VAL A 371 5.20 -18.68 3.65
C VAL A 371 4.06 -19.26 2.80
N PRO A 372 4.20 -20.51 2.30
CA PRO A 372 3.14 -21.20 1.61
C PRO A 372 1.95 -21.53 2.53
N ARG A 373 0.74 -21.62 1.97
CA ARG A 373 -0.51 -21.74 2.76
C ARG A 373 -0.97 -23.18 3.01
N ALA A 374 -0.36 -24.19 2.38
CA ALA A 374 -0.86 -25.58 2.34
C ALA A 374 -1.70 -26.02 3.56
N ILE A 375 -2.94 -26.42 3.28
CA ILE A 375 -3.91 -26.92 4.25
C ILE A 375 -3.37 -28.24 4.83
N GLY A 376 -3.14 -28.27 6.15
CA GLY A 376 -2.86 -29.52 6.87
C GLY A 376 -1.41 -29.74 7.31
N ILE A 377 -0.49 -28.83 7.01
CA ILE A 377 0.84 -28.82 7.66
C ILE A 377 0.72 -28.05 8.97
N ASP A 378 1.34 -28.59 10.01
CA ASP A 378 1.33 -28.13 11.40
C ASP A 378 1.18 -26.60 11.50
N ARG A 379 0.19 -26.15 12.26
CA ARG A 379 -0.13 -24.72 12.46
C ARG A 379 0.91 -24.08 13.38
N GLY A 380 2.19 -24.25 13.09
CA GLY A 380 3.29 -23.79 13.92
C GLY A 380 4.57 -23.60 13.11
N VAL A 381 5.36 -22.60 13.52
CA VAL A 381 6.81 -22.65 13.68
C VAL A 381 7.61 -23.31 12.53
N SER A 382 7.17 -23.21 11.28
CA SER A 382 7.91 -23.79 10.17
C SER A 382 9.09 -22.87 9.83
N PRO A 383 10.32 -23.40 9.74
CA PRO A 383 11.47 -22.63 9.29
C PRO A 383 11.24 -22.14 7.86
N ASP A 384 12.01 -21.13 7.44
CA ASP A 384 12.00 -20.68 6.06
C ASP A 384 12.26 -21.88 5.12
N ARG A 385 11.39 -22.07 4.13
CA ARG A 385 11.47 -23.23 3.23
C ARG A 385 12.62 -23.06 2.25
N GLU A 386 13.49 -24.07 2.16
CA GLU A 386 14.59 -24.11 1.20
C GLU A 386 14.12 -23.94 -0.25
N GLU A 387 12.96 -24.51 -0.59
CA GLU A 387 12.40 -24.41 -1.94
C GLU A 387 11.97 -22.97 -2.26
N MET A 388 11.50 -22.21 -1.27
CA MET A 388 11.17 -20.79 -1.43
C MET A 388 12.43 -19.93 -1.60
N ILE A 389 13.48 -20.21 -0.82
CA ILE A 389 14.78 -19.53 -0.96
C ILE A 389 15.34 -19.78 -2.36
N ALA A 390 15.29 -21.03 -2.83
CA ALA A 390 15.70 -21.39 -4.19
C ALA A 390 14.86 -20.70 -5.27
N ALA A 391 13.54 -20.61 -5.08
CA ALA A 391 12.64 -19.95 -6.03
C ALA A 391 12.94 -18.45 -6.19
N VAL A 392 13.22 -17.73 -5.10
CA VAL A 392 13.61 -16.31 -5.16
C VAL A 392 14.97 -16.15 -5.86
N ARG A 393 15.93 -17.03 -5.56
CA ARG A 393 17.26 -17.00 -6.18
C ARG A 393 17.28 -17.42 -7.65
N ALA A 394 16.22 -18.07 -8.14
CA ALA A 394 16.09 -18.43 -9.55
C ALA A 394 15.93 -17.20 -10.47
N PHE A 395 15.49 -16.07 -9.93
CA PHE A 395 15.41 -14.81 -10.67
C PHE A 395 16.80 -14.21 -10.92
N ARG A 396 16.95 -13.46 -12.00
CA ARG A 396 18.15 -12.63 -12.22
C ARG A 396 18.28 -11.59 -11.09
N PRO A 397 19.48 -11.03 -10.84
CA PRO A 397 19.66 -9.98 -9.83
C PRO A 397 18.62 -8.87 -9.97
N LEU A 398 17.87 -8.64 -8.91
CA LEU A 398 16.72 -7.73 -8.88
C LEU A 398 17.17 -6.36 -8.40
N LYS A 399 16.45 -5.31 -8.82
CA LYS A 399 16.66 -3.95 -8.28
C LYS A 399 15.86 -3.72 -7.01
N TYR A 400 14.70 -4.35 -6.89
CA TYR A 400 13.80 -4.15 -5.78
C TYR A 400 13.19 -5.46 -5.31
N LEU A 401 13.29 -5.74 -4.01
CA LEU A 401 12.86 -7.01 -3.43
C LEU A 401 12.08 -6.77 -2.15
N ARG A 402 10.82 -7.21 -2.13
CA ARG A 402 9.98 -7.26 -0.93
C ARG A 402 9.75 -8.71 -0.52
N LEU A 403 10.19 -9.05 0.69
CA LEU A 403 10.05 -10.38 1.29
C LEU A 403 9.10 -10.27 2.48
N ILE A 404 7.90 -10.83 2.31
CA ILE A 404 6.90 -10.88 3.38
C ILE A 404 6.99 -12.24 4.05
N SER A 405 7.10 -12.27 5.37
CA SER A 405 7.15 -13.50 6.18
C SER A 405 8.47 -14.29 6.20
N LEU A 406 9.60 -13.66 5.89
CA LEU A 406 10.91 -14.27 6.08
C LEU A 406 11.31 -14.20 7.57
N ARG A 407 11.89 -15.27 8.13
CA ARG A 407 12.18 -15.36 9.57
C ARG A 407 13.66 -15.35 9.92
N SER A 408 14.51 -16.01 9.14
CA SER A 408 15.91 -16.24 9.50
C SER A 408 16.86 -15.31 8.76
N PHE A 409 17.87 -14.83 9.47
CA PHE A 409 18.99 -14.10 8.88
C PHE A 409 19.75 -14.95 7.85
N SER A 410 19.93 -16.26 8.11
CA SER A 410 20.65 -17.17 7.19
C SER A 410 19.94 -17.27 5.83
N SER A 411 18.61 -17.35 5.85
CA SER A 411 17.80 -17.32 4.62
C SER A 411 17.95 -15.98 3.89
N LEU A 412 17.92 -14.87 4.64
CA LEU A 412 18.11 -13.52 4.08
C LEU A 412 19.48 -13.37 3.44
N ASP A 413 20.55 -13.77 4.12
CA ASP A 413 21.94 -13.75 3.63
C ASP A 413 22.07 -14.50 2.30
N ARG A 414 21.48 -15.69 2.18
CA ARG A 414 21.53 -16.48 0.94
C ARG A 414 20.80 -15.82 -0.22
N ILE A 415 19.69 -15.14 0.04
CA ILE A 415 18.93 -14.38 -0.96
C ILE A 415 19.71 -13.12 -1.36
N VAL A 416 20.15 -12.34 -0.38
CA VAL A 416 20.86 -11.07 -0.56
C VAL A 416 22.24 -11.29 -1.17
N SER A 417 22.92 -12.40 -0.89
CA SER A 417 24.18 -12.76 -1.55
C SER A 417 24.05 -12.88 -3.07
N HIS A 418 22.84 -13.21 -3.58
CA HIS A 418 22.57 -13.30 -5.01
C HIS A 418 22.11 -11.96 -5.63
N HIS A 419 21.21 -11.24 -4.95
CA HIS A 419 20.64 -9.99 -5.50
C HIS A 419 21.37 -8.71 -5.07
N GLY A 420 22.12 -8.73 -3.97
CA GLY A 420 22.53 -7.57 -3.18
C GLY A 420 23.25 -6.47 -3.96
N ARG A 421 24.17 -6.83 -4.86
CA ARG A 421 24.91 -5.86 -5.68
C ARG A 421 24.03 -5.04 -6.63
N ALA A 422 22.85 -5.54 -6.99
CA ALA A 422 21.91 -4.86 -7.88
C ALA A 422 20.76 -4.18 -7.12
N LEU A 423 20.59 -4.49 -5.83
CA LEU A 423 19.47 -4.00 -5.04
C LEU A 423 19.60 -2.50 -4.75
N LYS A 424 18.57 -1.76 -5.15
CA LYS A 424 18.29 -0.37 -4.80
C LYS A 424 17.22 -0.26 -3.72
N GLY A 425 16.34 -1.25 -3.59
CA GLY A 425 15.37 -1.28 -2.50
C GLY A 425 15.13 -2.67 -1.92
N LEU A 426 15.09 -2.75 -0.60
CA LEU A 426 14.85 -3.98 0.16
C LEU A 426 13.76 -3.71 1.20
N SER A 427 12.70 -4.51 1.16
CA SER A 427 11.62 -4.47 2.15
C SER A 427 11.46 -5.84 2.77
N LEU A 428 11.65 -5.90 4.08
CA LEU A 428 11.34 -7.06 4.90
C LEU A 428 10.07 -6.74 5.66
N GLU A 429 9.09 -7.63 5.63
CA GLU A 429 7.82 -7.40 6.32
C GLU A 429 7.37 -8.63 7.07
N ALA A 430 6.91 -8.41 8.30
CA ALA A 430 6.30 -9.46 9.09
C ALA A 430 4.84 -9.67 8.68
N SER A 431 4.41 -10.93 8.51
CA SER A 431 2.97 -11.20 8.47
C SER A 431 2.38 -11.28 9.88
N TYR A 432 1.07 -11.07 9.99
CA TYR A 432 0.35 -11.29 11.23
C TYR A 432 0.56 -12.70 11.82
N ARG A 433 0.51 -13.75 10.98
CA ARG A 433 0.72 -15.13 11.41
C ARG A 433 2.13 -15.38 11.94
N GLN A 434 3.13 -14.75 11.33
CA GLN A 434 4.52 -14.87 11.77
C GLN A 434 4.70 -14.38 13.21
N ARG A 435 3.90 -13.41 13.62
CA ARG A 435 3.96 -12.78 14.95
C ARG A 435 3.15 -13.53 15.99
N GLU A 436 2.01 -14.09 15.59
CA GLU A 436 1.28 -15.05 16.43
C GLU A 436 2.14 -16.26 16.76
N GLN A 437 2.97 -16.70 15.81
CA GLN A 437 3.72 -17.95 15.92
C GLN A 437 5.18 -17.69 15.52
N PRO A 438 6.03 -17.21 16.44
CA PRO A 438 7.47 -17.07 16.20
C PRO A 438 8.11 -18.43 15.89
N ASP A 439 9.33 -18.44 15.37
CA ASP A 439 10.04 -19.70 15.12
C ASP A 439 10.50 -20.39 16.42
N LYS A 440 11.19 -21.54 16.30
CA LYS A 440 11.65 -22.33 17.46
C LYS A 440 12.67 -21.57 18.32
N GLU A 441 13.32 -20.58 17.72
CA GLU A 441 14.32 -19.72 18.34
C GLU A 441 13.68 -18.41 18.84
N GLY A 442 12.36 -18.23 18.63
CA GLY A 442 11.63 -17.05 19.04
C GLY A 442 11.71 -15.87 18.08
N HIS A 443 12.30 -16.04 16.90
CA HIS A 443 12.48 -14.95 15.95
C HIS A 443 11.16 -14.60 15.25
N LYS A 444 10.82 -13.31 15.31
CA LYS A 444 9.67 -12.70 14.63
C LYS A 444 10.04 -12.13 13.25
N TYR A 445 11.32 -11.84 13.00
CA TYR A 445 11.86 -11.25 11.77
C TYR A 445 13.37 -11.51 11.68
N PRO A 446 13.98 -11.39 10.47
CA PRO A 446 15.30 -11.94 10.19
C PRO A 446 16.49 -11.11 10.70
N VAL A 447 16.27 -9.91 11.22
CA VAL A 447 17.33 -9.03 11.71
C VAL A 447 17.12 -8.75 13.19
N ASN A 448 18.13 -9.00 14.02
CA ASN A 448 18.03 -8.83 15.48
C ASN A 448 19.19 -8.03 16.12
N ASP A 449 20.24 -7.69 15.37
CA ASP A 449 21.39 -6.93 15.87
C ASP A 449 22.03 -6.02 14.80
N GLY A 450 22.91 -5.11 15.24
CA GLY A 450 23.59 -4.15 14.37
C GLY A 450 24.70 -4.76 13.49
N GLU A 451 25.31 -5.87 13.91
CA GLU A 451 26.35 -6.56 13.10
C GLU A 451 25.76 -7.18 11.83
N GLN A 452 24.57 -7.76 11.94
CA GLN A 452 23.79 -8.25 10.82
C GLN A 452 23.48 -7.13 9.82
N LEU A 453 23.07 -5.95 10.30
CA LEU A 453 22.82 -4.79 9.44
C LEU A 453 24.09 -4.29 8.76
N ARG A 454 25.21 -4.15 9.49
CA ARG A 454 26.53 -3.80 8.91
C ARG A 454 26.96 -4.81 7.85
N TYR A 455 26.71 -6.10 8.08
CA TYR A 455 26.98 -7.14 7.10
C TYR A 455 26.09 -6.99 5.85
N LEU A 456 24.79 -6.77 6.01
CA LEU A 456 23.88 -6.50 4.87
C LEU A 456 24.29 -5.25 4.09
N ALA A 457 24.76 -4.20 4.77
CA ALA A 457 25.27 -2.99 4.12
C ALA A 457 26.44 -3.27 3.17
N ARG A 458 27.31 -4.22 3.53
CA ARG A 458 28.41 -4.66 2.66
C ARG A 458 27.92 -5.48 1.46
N LEU A 459 26.84 -6.24 1.60
CA LEU A 459 26.26 -7.03 0.50
C LEU A 459 25.41 -6.20 -0.46
N CYS A 460 24.77 -5.13 0.04
CA CYS A 460 23.90 -4.23 -0.70
C CYS A 460 24.44 -2.79 -0.70
N PRO A 461 25.57 -2.50 -1.36
CA PRO A 461 26.20 -1.18 -1.29
C PRO A 461 25.35 -0.07 -1.96
N GLU A 462 24.56 -0.42 -2.97
CA GLU A 462 23.75 0.52 -3.78
C GLU A 462 22.33 0.73 -3.23
N LEU A 463 22.06 0.32 -1.98
CA LEU A 463 20.72 0.39 -1.42
C LEU A 463 20.30 1.85 -1.16
N GLU A 464 19.19 2.27 -1.76
CA GLU A 464 18.60 3.61 -1.66
C GLU A 464 17.35 3.61 -0.75
N GLU A 465 16.65 2.48 -0.66
CA GLU A 465 15.36 2.35 0.03
C GLU A 465 15.33 1.09 0.93
N LEU A 466 15.03 1.26 2.21
CA LEU A 466 15.03 0.17 3.20
C LEU A 466 13.75 0.15 4.04
N HIS A 467 13.12 -1.02 4.15
CA HIS A 467 11.98 -1.23 5.05
C HIS A 467 12.24 -2.44 5.94
N LEU A 468 12.21 -2.23 7.26
CA LEU A 468 12.54 -3.24 8.27
C LEU A 468 11.56 -3.23 9.46
N PRO A 469 11.13 -4.41 9.94
CA PRO A 469 10.57 -4.56 11.27
C PRO A 469 11.70 -4.66 12.31
N LEU A 470 11.55 -4.00 13.46
CA LEU A 470 12.53 -4.02 14.55
C LEU A 470 11.83 -4.09 15.92
N LEU A 471 12.43 -4.75 16.90
CA LEU A 471 11.98 -4.70 18.30
C LEU A 471 12.33 -3.34 18.88
N ARG A 472 11.41 -2.70 19.60
CA ARG A 472 11.83 -1.70 20.58
C ARG A 472 12.19 -2.39 21.89
N THR A 473 13.30 -1.95 22.47
CA THR A 473 13.79 -2.36 23.78
C THR A 473 13.98 -1.13 24.66
N GLY A 474 13.06 -0.16 24.51
CA GLY A 474 13.02 1.06 25.30
C GLY A 474 14.10 2.08 25.00
N GLY A 475 14.81 1.98 23.87
CA GLY A 475 15.87 2.91 23.50
C GLY A 475 17.25 2.56 24.06
N ASP A 476 17.46 1.30 24.47
CA ASP A 476 18.73 0.82 25.01
C ASP A 476 19.91 0.92 24.01
N ALA A 477 21.12 0.64 24.47
CA ALA A 477 22.32 0.65 23.64
C ALA A 477 22.23 -0.25 22.40
N ARG A 478 21.49 -1.37 22.47
CA ARG A 478 21.33 -2.34 21.37
C ARG A 478 20.35 -1.79 20.31
N GLU A 479 19.22 -1.22 20.71
CA GLU A 479 18.29 -0.50 19.84
C GLU A 479 18.99 0.68 19.17
N CYS A 480 19.78 1.45 19.93
CA CYS A 480 20.58 2.53 19.37
C CYS A 480 21.63 2.04 18.36
N ASP A 481 22.27 0.88 18.61
CA ASP A 481 23.23 0.28 17.67
C ASP A 481 22.58 -0.12 16.35
N LEU A 482 21.36 -0.68 16.38
CA LEU A 482 20.58 -0.98 15.18
C LEU A 482 20.37 0.28 14.32
N TYR A 483 19.95 1.39 14.93
CA TYR A 483 19.73 2.64 14.21
C TYR A 483 21.04 3.21 13.61
N ARG A 484 22.16 3.15 14.35
CA ARG A 484 23.46 3.56 13.80
C ARG A 484 23.94 2.65 12.67
N ALA A 485 23.68 1.35 12.77
CA ALA A 485 24.03 0.38 11.73
C ALA A 485 23.26 0.63 10.43
N ILE A 486 21.99 1.10 10.50
CA ILE A 486 21.23 1.57 9.33
C ILE A 486 21.91 2.76 8.63
N GLY A 487 22.64 3.58 9.36
CA GLY A 487 23.43 4.68 8.78
C GLY A 487 24.56 4.22 7.85
N GLN A 488 25.02 2.97 7.93
CA GLN A 488 26.19 2.48 7.18
C GLN A 488 25.96 2.34 5.68
N TRP A 489 24.72 2.40 5.20
CA TRP A 489 24.41 2.45 3.78
C TRP A 489 24.65 3.86 3.21
N SER A 490 25.70 3.98 2.41
CA SER A 490 26.17 5.26 1.84
C SER A 490 25.20 5.96 0.88
N HIS A 491 24.25 5.21 0.32
CA HIS A 491 23.28 5.69 -0.67
C HIS A 491 21.83 5.70 -0.15
N LEU A 492 21.61 5.33 1.12
CA LEU A 492 20.28 5.20 1.69
C LEU A 492 19.61 6.57 1.81
N ARG A 493 18.42 6.70 1.23
CA ARG A 493 17.61 7.92 1.18
C ARG A 493 16.30 7.79 1.92
N GLN A 494 15.68 6.62 1.86
CA GLN A 494 14.35 6.39 2.41
C GLN A 494 14.35 5.17 3.32
N VAL A 495 13.86 5.34 4.55
CA VAL A 495 13.72 4.26 5.52
C VAL A 495 12.28 4.17 6.01
N VAL A 496 11.75 2.96 6.08
CA VAL A 496 10.50 2.64 6.78
C VAL A 496 10.82 1.68 7.91
N LEU A 497 10.52 2.08 9.14
CA LEU A 497 10.62 1.23 10.31
C LEU A 497 9.23 0.87 10.81
N ASP A 498 8.98 -0.44 10.91
CA ASP A 498 7.85 -0.94 11.65
C ASP A 498 8.32 -1.45 13.01
N LEU A 499 8.08 -0.66 14.04
CA LEU A 499 8.50 -0.96 15.41
C LEU A 499 7.53 -1.97 16.05
N ASP A 500 8.06 -3.06 16.57
CA ASP A 500 7.35 -4.05 17.37
C ASP A 500 7.48 -3.67 18.85
N CYS A 501 6.35 -3.50 19.54
CA CYS A 501 6.33 -3.21 20.97
C CYS A 501 6.21 -4.46 21.83
N ASP A 502 6.10 -5.65 21.24
CA ASP A 502 5.89 -6.89 21.98
C ASP A 502 7.22 -7.59 22.30
N PRO A 503 7.71 -7.52 23.56
CA PRO A 503 8.97 -8.15 23.96
C PRO A 503 8.88 -9.67 24.06
N ARG A 504 7.66 -10.25 23.99
CA ARG A 504 7.47 -11.69 24.21
C ARG A 504 8.03 -12.50 23.05
N VAL A 505 8.73 -13.59 23.42
CA VAL A 505 9.41 -14.51 22.50
C VAL A 505 8.46 -15.56 21.89
N ALA A 506 7.32 -15.85 22.53
CA ALA A 506 6.30 -16.79 22.06
C ALA A 506 4.92 -16.11 22.01
N GLY A 507 4.22 -16.23 20.88
CA GLY A 507 2.90 -15.63 20.67
C GLY A 507 1.77 -16.59 21.07
N VAL A 508 1.07 -16.21 22.13
CA VAL A 508 -0.37 -16.19 22.37
C VAL A 508 -0.44 -16.08 23.90
N ALA A 509 -0.74 -14.89 24.38
CA ALA A 509 -1.25 -14.79 25.73
C ALA A 509 -2.75 -15.02 25.66
N ASP A 510 -3.29 -15.85 26.56
CA ASP A 510 -4.66 -15.61 27.04
C ASP A 510 -4.73 -14.10 27.40
N GLU A 511 -5.84 -13.42 27.15
CA GLU A 511 -6.02 -12.02 27.56
C GLU A 511 -5.66 -11.83 29.04
N ARG A 512 -5.85 -12.87 29.85
CA ARG A 512 -5.40 -12.95 31.25
C ARG A 512 -3.89 -12.91 31.42
N ASP A 513 -3.09 -13.52 30.54
CA ASP A 513 -1.63 -13.62 30.72
C ASP A 513 -0.95 -12.26 30.50
N VAL A 514 -1.35 -11.47 29.47
CA VAL A 514 -0.76 -10.12 29.25
C VAL A 514 -1.15 -9.16 30.36
N LEU A 515 -2.42 -9.17 30.74
CA LEU A 515 -2.94 -8.21 31.71
C LEU A 515 -2.53 -8.54 33.15
N SER A 516 -2.14 -9.79 33.43
CA SER A 516 -1.65 -10.22 34.75
C SER A 516 -0.15 -9.97 34.93
N ASP A 517 0.65 -10.04 33.87
CA ASP A 517 2.07 -9.69 33.93
C ASP A 517 2.27 -8.17 33.77
N LEU A 518 2.24 -7.46 34.90
CA LEU A 518 2.43 -6.02 34.94
C LEU A 518 3.80 -5.58 34.41
N THR A 519 4.83 -6.43 34.48
CA THR A 519 6.18 -6.09 34.00
C THR A 519 6.17 -6.09 32.48
N CYS A 520 5.68 -7.17 31.87
CA CYS A 520 5.51 -7.26 30.43
C CYS A 520 4.57 -6.17 29.90
N LEU A 521 3.47 -5.89 30.59
CA LEU A 521 2.51 -4.85 30.20
C LEU A 521 3.14 -3.45 30.20
N ARG A 522 3.94 -3.12 31.22
CA ARG A 522 4.72 -1.88 31.25
C ARG A 522 5.66 -1.81 30.05
N GLU A 523 6.44 -2.85 29.80
CA GLU A 523 7.37 -2.85 28.67
C GLU A 523 6.64 -2.66 27.32
N ILE A 524 5.49 -3.30 27.11
CA ILE A 524 4.67 -3.11 25.91
C ILE A 524 4.20 -1.65 25.77
N LEU A 525 3.66 -1.05 26.84
CA LEU A 525 3.18 0.34 26.82
C LEU A 525 4.33 1.32 26.60
N HIS A 526 5.49 1.06 27.22
CA HIS A 526 6.71 1.84 27.08
C HIS A 526 7.20 1.85 25.63
N ASN A 527 7.29 0.67 25.02
CA ASN A 527 7.75 0.49 23.65
C ASN A 527 6.76 1.02 22.61
N ALA A 528 5.46 1.00 22.91
CA ALA A 528 4.42 1.53 22.02
C ALA A 528 4.33 3.07 22.03
N ALA A 529 4.85 3.74 23.07
CA ALA A 529 4.83 5.20 23.16
C ALA A 529 5.80 5.83 22.14
N ILE A 530 5.25 6.43 21.09
CA ILE A 530 6.01 7.07 20.00
C ILE A 530 5.54 8.51 19.85
N ASP A 531 6.48 9.46 19.91
CA ASP A 531 6.25 10.88 19.68
C ASP A 531 7.26 11.47 18.67
N GLU A 532 7.12 12.78 18.41
CA GLU A 532 7.97 13.50 17.46
C GLU A 532 9.45 13.51 17.88
N ALA A 533 9.72 13.58 19.19
CA ALA A 533 11.07 13.64 19.73
C ALA A 533 11.81 12.32 19.53
N LEU A 534 11.15 11.18 19.78
CA LEU A 534 11.70 9.86 19.48
C LEU A 534 11.96 9.70 17.98
N ALA A 535 10.98 10.07 17.14
CA ALA A 535 11.14 9.94 15.70
C ALA A 535 12.33 10.74 15.16
N ALA A 536 12.50 11.99 15.63
CA ALA A 536 13.67 12.80 15.34
C ALA A 536 14.96 12.22 15.90
N GLY A 537 14.94 11.65 17.11
CA GLY A 537 16.08 11.01 17.75
C GLY A 537 16.60 9.80 16.96
N ILE A 538 15.68 8.93 16.53
CA ILE A 538 16.00 7.76 15.68
C ILE A 538 16.61 8.24 14.36
N PHE A 539 16.03 9.25 13.72
CA PHE A 539 16.56 9.83 12.49
C PHE A 539 18.00 10.35 12.67
N LYS A 540 18.25 11.08 13.75
CA LYS A 540 19.58 11.62 14.08
C LYS A 540 20.61 10.51 14.31
N LEU A 541 20.23 9.42 15.00
CA LEU A 541 21.11 8.26 15.20
C LEU A 541 21.50 7.60 13.86
N MET A 542 20.54 7.40 12.96
CA MET A 542 20.85 6.89 11.61
C MET A 542 21.80 7.82 10.87
N CYS A 543 21.54 9.13 10.91
CA CYS A 543 22.40 10.12 10.27
C CYS A 543 23.81 10.15 10.86
N SER A 544 23.96 9.97 12.19
CA SER A 544 25.27 9.91 12.83
C SER A 544 26.12 8.73 12.37
N GLY A 545 25.47 7.65 11.91
CA GLY A 545 26.14 6.51 11.29
C GLY A 545 26.43 6.68 9.80
N GLN A 546 25.96 7.76 9.16
CA GLN A 546 25.99 7.93 7.71
C GLN A 546 27.03 8.97 7.29
N ALA A 547 28.04 8.52 6.52
CA ALA A 547 29.14 9.40 6.08
C ALA A 547 28.70 10.52 5.12
N ASN A 548 27.69 10.27 4.29
CA ASN A 548 27.31 11.16 3.19
C ASN A 548 26.03 11.98 3.45
N GLU A 549 25.40 11.81 4.62
CA GLU A 549 24.13 12.46 4.97
C GLU A 549 23.02 12.34 3.88
N SER A 550 23.01 11.24 3.12
CA SER A 550 22.05 11.03 2.03
C SER A 550 20.64 10.68 2.50
N LEU A 551 20.43 10.40 3.79
CA LEU A 551 19.12 10.07 4.32
C LEU A 551 18.19 11.29 4.25
N GLU A 552 17.11 11.15 3.49
CA GLU A 552 16.14 12.22 3.23
C GLU A 552 14.86 12.01 4.06
N GLN A 553 14.39 10.76 4.19
CA GLN A 553 13.09 10.45 4.76
C GLN A 553 13.11 9.20 5.67
N LEU A 554 12.43 9.29 6.81
CA LEU A 554 12.16 8.18 7.71
C LEU A 554 10.68 8.10 8.05
N ARG A 555 10.08 6.95 7.81
CA ARG A 555 8.75 6.59 8.27
C ARG A 555 8.86 5.70 9.50
N ILE A 556 8.12 6.02 10.55
CA ILE A 556 7.99 5.18 11.74
C ILE A 556 6.53 4.78 11.92
N ASN A 557 6.30 3.47 11.99
CA ASN A 557 5.01 2.85 12.27
C ASN A 557 5.13 1.95 13.49
N LEU A 558 4.02 1.74 14.18
CA LEU A 558 3.88 0.62 15.09
C LEU A 558 3.31 -0.58 14.30
N LEU A 559 4.00 -1.71 14.37
CA LEU A 559 3.64 -2.94 13.68
C LEU A 559 2.22 -3.40 14.11
N SER A 560 1.36 -3.74 13.16
CA SER A 560 -0.11 -3.89 13.35
C SER A 560 -0.54 -4.73 14.58
N LEU A 561 -1.43 -4.21 15.42
CA LEU A 561 -1.68 -4.75 16.77
C LEU A 561 -2.87 -5.70 16.93
N GLY A 562 -3.84 -5.65 16.02
CA GLY A 562 -5.21 -6.15 16.23
C GLY A 562 -5.41 -7.66 16.38
N ILE A 563 -4.35 -8.45 16.21
CA ILE A 563 -4.42 -9.92 16.28
C ILE A 563 -3.59 -10.49 17.45
N ILE A 564 -2.64 -9.71 17.98
CA ILE A 564 -1.68 -10.15 19.01
C ILE A 564 -2.13 -9.74 20.41
N PHE A 565 -2.88 -8.64 20.49
CA PHE A 565 -3.34 -8.05 21.75
C PHE A 565 -4.87 -8.06 21.82
N PRO A 566 -5.44 -8.13 23.03
CA PRO A 566 -6.87 -7.97 23.21
C PRO A 566 -7.31 -6.58 22.73
N GLN A 567 -8.52 -6.48 22.17
CA GLN A 567 -9.03 -5.24 21.58
C GLN A 567 -8.99 -4.06 22.56
N SER A 568 -9.20 -4.33 23.85
CA SER A 568 -9.11 -3.35 24.95
C SER A 568 -7.72 -2.70 25.05
N LEU A 569 -6.65 -3.48 24.92
CA LEU A 569 -5.27 -3.00 24.90
C LEU A 569 -4.92 -2.36 23.55
N VAL A 570 -5.36 -2.93 22.42
CA VAL A 570 -5.16 -2.36 21.07
C VAL A 570 -5.66 -0.92 21.01
N ASN A 571 -6.84 -0.65 21.58
CA ASN A 571 -7.43 0.69 21.63
C ASN A 571 -6.52 1.70 22.36
N VAL A 572 -5.81 1.29 23.41
CA VAL A 572 -4.86 2.13 24.14
C VAL A 572 -3.57 2.30 23.35
N LEU A 573 -2.99 1.19 22.88
CA LEU A 573 -1.74 1.19 22.13
C LEU A 573 -1.84 2.10 20.90
N ARG A 574 -2.95 2.07 20.15
CA ARG A 574 -3.16 2.97 18.99
C ARG A 574 -3.25 4.46 19.35
N GLN A 575 -3.63 4.78 20.58
CA GLN A 575 -3.69 6.18 21.02
C GLN A 575 -2.31 6.71 21.41
N ILE A 576 -1.42 5.84 21.91
CA ILE A 576 -0.07 6.21 22.34
C ILE A 576 1.00 6.02 21.24
N SER A 577 0.64 5.34 20.14
CA SER A 577 1.54 5.00 19.03
C SER A 577 1.22 5.79 17.76
N GLN A 578 1.55 7.07 17.80
CA GLN A 578 1.47 7.87 16.59
C GLN A 578 2.53 7.43 15.57
N SER A 579 2.19 7.66 14.32
CA SER A 579 3.00 7.25 13.20
C SER A 579 3.57 8.50 12.56
N PHE A 580 4.88 8.58 12.36
CA PHE A 580 5.55 9.80 11.93
C PHE A 580 6.27 9.64 10.60
N LEU A 581 6.34 10.73 9.85
CA LEU A 581 7.25 10.91 8.72
C LEU A 581 8.21 12.04 9.10
N VAL A 582 9.50 11.72 9.17
CA VAL A 582 10.59 12.67 9.34
C VAL A 582 11.17 12.95 7.97
N THR A 583 11.29 14.22 7.60
CA THR A 583 11.87 14.67 6.33
C THR A 583 12.99 15.67 6.61
N ARG A 584 14.15 15.44 5.99
CA ARG A 584 15.23 16.42 5.90
C ARG A 584 14.99 17.33 4.69
N PRO A 585 14.81 18.65 4.86
CA PRO A 585 14.66 19.56 3.74
C PRO A 585 15.96 19.64 2.94
N GLY A 586 15.87 19.57 1.60
CA GLY A 586 17.06 19.59 0.74
C GLY A 586 17.86 20.89 0.80
N LEU A 587 17.22 22.04 1.09
CA LEU A 587 17.85 23.36 1.16
C LEU A 587 17.06 24.34 2.07
N PRO A 588 17.74 25.16 2.90
CA PRO A 588 19.16 25.10 3.23
C PRO A 588 19.50 23.91 4.16
N PRO A 589 20.74 23.39 4.15
CA PRO A 589 21.18 22.25 4.96
C PRO A 589 21.10 22.47 6.49
N THR A 590 20.87 23.72 6.92
CA THR A 590 20.62 24.09 8.32
C THR A 590 19.13 24.07 8.71
N ALA A 591 18.23 23.64 7.82
CA ALA A 591 16.81 23.60 8.10
C ALA A 591 16.49 22.52 9.15
N GLU A 592 15.63 22.86 10.11
CA GLU A 592 15.14 21.92 11.12
C GLU A 592 14.43 20.72 10.45
N LEU A 593 14.57 19.54 11.07
CA LEU A 593 13.88 18.34 10.64
C LEU A 593 12.36 18.56 10.66
N GLN A 594 11.69 18.25 9.56
CA GLN A 594 10.24 18.29 9.51
C GLN A 594 9.69 16.95 9.97
N VAL A 595 9.02 16.96 11.14
CA VAL A 595 8.35 15.77 11.68
C VAL A 595 6.86 15.96 11.54
N GLN A 596 6.19 15.03 10.86
CA GLN A 596 4.76 15.09 10.64
C GLN A 596 4.07 13.80 11.06
N ALA A 597 3.00 13.91 11.84
CA ALA A 597 2.11 12.78 12.11
C ALA A 597 1.35 12.37 10.84
N VAL A 598 1.46 11.09 10.49
CA VAL A 598 0.79 10.47 9.34
C VAL A 598 -0.40 9.68 9.86
N GLY A 599 -1.56 9.92 9.23
CA GLY A 599 -2.73 9.08 9.47
C GLY A 599 -3.60 9.40 10.68
N THR A 600 -3.35 10.51 11.38
CA THR A 600 -4.10 10.92 12.59
C THR A 600 -5.62 10.82 12.43
N VAL A 601 -6.16 11.33 11.32
CA VAL A 601 -7.61 11.29 11.06
C VAL A 601 -8.12 9.88 10.79
N ALA A 602 -7.33 9.03 10.11
CA ALA A 602 -7.71 7.64 9.86
C ALA A 602 -7.82 6.86 11.18
N TRP A 603 -6.88 7.07 12.11
CA TRP A 603 -6.93 6.48 13.44
C TRP A 603 -8.04 7.03 14.32
N GLN A 604 -8.36 8.33 14.21
CA GLN A 604 -9.53 8.90 14.87
C GLN A 604 -10.84 8.32 14.33
N LEU A 605 -10.97 8.14 13.00
CA LEU A 605 -12.12 7.48 12.39
C LEU A 605 -12.23 6.02 12.83
N TRP A 606 -11.12 5.28 12.87
CA TRP A 606 -11.09 3.92 13.40
C TRP A 606 -11.57 3.88 14.84
N ARG A 607 -11.14 4.81 15.70
CA ARG A 607 -11.63 4.89 17.09
C ARG A 607 -13.13 5.12 17.16
N GLU A 608 -13.67 6.06 16.39
CA GLU A 608 -15.12 6.31 16.36
C GLU A 608 -15.89 5.08 15.85
N TRP A 609 -15.32 4.34 14.88
CA TRP A 609 -15.87 3.09 14.38
C TRP A 609 -15.83 1.98 15.44
N SER A 610 -14.69 1.75 16.09
CA SER A 610 -14.54 0.74 17.14
C SER A 610 -15.41 1.01 18.37
N LEU A 611 -15.61 2.27 18.75
CA LEU A 611 -16.52 2.64 19.84
C LEU A 611 -17.99 2.32 19.52
N ASN A 612 -18.36 2.36 18.23
CA ASN A 612 -19.71 2.02 17.80
C ASN A 612 -19.95 0.50 17.82
N ASP A 613 -18.98 -0.27 17.30
CA ASP A 613 -19.09 -1.73 17.27
C ASP A 613 -18.95 -2.35 18.67
N TYR A 614 -18.21 -1.69 19.57
CA TYR A 614 -17.93 -2.19 20.91
C TYR A 614 -18.00 -1.11 22.01
N PRO A 615 -19.22 -0.61 22.34
CA PRO A 615 -19.40 0.50 23.28
C PRO A 615 -19.01 0.20 24.73
N SER A 616 -18.79 -1.07 25.08
CA SER A 616 -18.45 -1.53 26.43
C SER A 616 -16.96 -1.76 26.67
N ILE A 617 -16.09 -1.58 25.66
CA ILE A 617 -14.63 -1.77 25.84
C ILE A 617 -14.08 -0.63 26.69
N ARG A 618 -13.91 -0.89 27.99
CA ARG A 618 -13.20 -0.01 28.91
C ARG A 618 -11.71 -0.31 28.88
N THR A 619 -10.90 0.72 29.13
CA THR A 619 -9.48 0.55 29.41
C THR A 619 -9.33 -0.39 30.62
N PRO A 620 -8.54 -1.48 30.53
CA PRO A 620 -8.34 -2.38 31.65
C PRO A 620 -7.72 -1.65 32.85
N THR A 621 -8.16 -1.96 34.08
CA THR A 621 -7.67 -1.30 35.31
C THR A 621 -6.13 -1.29 35.43
N PRO A 622 -5.41 -2.40 35.16
CA PRO A 622 -3.94 -2.38 35.20
C PRO A 622 -3.31 -1.39 34.22
N VAL A 623 -3.91 -1.27 33.03
CA VAL A 623 -3.45 -0.32 32.00
C VAL A 623 -3.71 1.10 32.47
N GLN A 624 -4.90 1.39 32.99
CA GLN A 624 -5.24 2.72 33.50
C GLN A 624 -4.28 3.18 34.62
N GLN A 625 -3.94 2.30 35.55
CA GLN A 625 -2.99 2.61 36.63
C GLN A 625 -1.60 2.98 36.10
N ILE A 626 -1.08 2.23 35.11
CA ILE A 626 0.22 2.53 34.50
C ILE A 626 0.18 3.87 33.74
N LEU A 627 -0.91 4.14 33.02
CA LEU A 627 -1.08 5.40 32.31
C LEU A 627 -1.15 6.59 33.27
N GLU A 628 -1.90 6.48 34.37
CA GLU A 628 -2.01 7.51 35.42
C GLU A 628 -0.66 7.77 36.10
N GLU A 629 0.17 6.74 36.27
CA GLU A 629 1.53 6.87 36.81
C GLU A 629 2.45 7.65 35.85
N TRP A 630 2.42 7.34 34.55
CA TRP A 630 3.35 7.92 33.58
C TRP A 630 2.91 9.28 33.03
N TRP A 631 1.60 9.46 32.83
CA TRP A 631 1.01 10.66 32.27
C TRP A 631 -0.17 11.15 33.12
N PRO A 632 0.09 11.58 34.37
CA PRO A 632 -0.95 12.05 35.29
C PRO A 632 -1.73 13.23 34.73
N LEU A 633 -3.07 13.15 34.80
CA LEU A 633 -3.98 14.21 34.35
C LEU A 633 -3.90 15.46 35.23
N ASP A 634 -3.59 15.30 36.51
CA ASP A 634 -3.45 16.39 37.50
C ASP A 634 -2.12 17.15 37.40
N SER A 635 -1.20 16.72 36.54
CA SER A 635 0.01 17.50 36.23
C SER A 635 -0.33 18.85 35.60
N ASP A 636 0.45 19.88 35.89
CA ASP A 636 0.24 21.25 35.37
C ASP A 636 0.11 21.31 33.84
N ARG A 637 0.70 20.34 33.13
CA ARG A 637 0.67 20.22 31.67
C ARG A 637 -0.60 19.55 31.12
N ASN A 638 -1.28 18.74 31.92
CA ASN A 638 -2.39 17.88 31.49
C ASN A 638 -3.72 18.22 32.18
N ARG A 639 -3.71 19.15 33.13
CA ARG A 639 -4.86 19.53 33.98
C ARG A 639 -6.13 19.93 33.25
N SER A 640 -6.04 20.34 31.99
CA SER A 640 -7.17 20.71 31.14
C SER A 640 -7.61 19.61 30.15
N LYS A 641 -6.88 18.49 30.10
CA LYS A 641 -7.09 17.42 29.12
C LYS A 641 -7.81 16.25 29.75
N SER A 642 -8.53 15.49 28.93
CA SER A 642 -9.14 14.23 29.36
C SER A 642 -8.35 13.02 28.84
N TRP A 643 -8.59 11.84 29.41
CA TRP A 643 -8.09 10.58 28.84
C TRP A 643 -8.57 10.34 27.41
N GLU A 644 -9.61 11.04 26.93
CA GLU A 644 -10.02 10.98 25.54
C GLU A 644 -9.06 11.71 24.60
N GLU A 645 -8.16 12.54 25.13
CA GLU A 645 -7.13 13.29 24.42
C GLU A 645 -5.73 12.68 24.61
N MET A 646 -5.66 11.39 24.94
CA MET A 646 -4.42 10.65 25.22
C MET A 646 -3.28 10.83 24.20
N PRO A 647 -3.52 10.90 22.87
CA PRO A 647 -2.44 11.17 21.91
C PRO A 647 -1.70 12.50 22.13
N LEU A 648 -2.32 13.48 22.80
CA LEU A 648 -1.73 14.78 23.14
C LEU A 648 -1.04 14.79 24.51
N LEU A 649 -1.17 13.70 25.29
CA LEU A 649 -0.62 13.54 26.64
C LEU A 649 0.71 12.78 26.62
N VAL A 650 0.84 11.82 25.70
CA VAL A 650 1.93 10.86 25.63
C VAL A 650 3.25 11.55 25.25
N LYS A 651 4.29 11.23 26.02
CA LYS A 651 5.69 11.45 25.66
C LYS A 651 6.36 10.10 25.53
N SER A 652 7.19 9.92 24.52
CA SER A 652 8.04 8.74 24.42
C SER A 652 9.14 8.78 25.48
N PHE A 653 9.81 7.64 25.64
CA PHE A 653 10.96 7.51 26.52
C PHE A 653 12.26 7.75 25.75
N PRO A 654 13.25 8.43 26.37
CA PRO A 654 14.45 8.87 25.68
C PRO A 654 15.32 7.69 25.25
N LEU A 655 15.99 7.85 24.11
CA LEU A 655 17.06 6.95 23.69
C LEU A 655 18.28 7.16 24.60
N GLU A 656 18.95 6.08 25.02
CA GLU A 656 20.12 6.17 25.93
C GLU A 656 21.22 7.10 25.39
N ALA A 657 21.40 7.16 24.07
CA ALA A 657 22.36 8.04 23.43
C ALA A 657 22.10 9.55 23.63
N GLY A 658 20.87 9.95 23.98
CA GLY A 658 20.51 11.35 24.29
C GLY A 658 20.97 11.82 25.66
N ILE A 659 21.27 10.89 26.58
CA ILE A 659 21.66 11.20 27.97
C ILE A 659 23.13 11.66 28.05
N VAL A 660 23.97 11.23 27.09
CA VAL A 660 25.41 11.58 27.07
C VAL A 660 25.66 13.01 26.57
N ALA A 661 24.82 13.53 25.67
CA ALA A 661 25.00 14.87 25.11
C ALA A 661 24.66 16.01 26.09
N GLU A 662 23.78 15.78 27.07
CA GLU A 662 23.47 16.76 28.12
C GLU A 662 24.44 16.69 29.31
N GLY A 663 25.18 15.58 29.47
CA GLY A 663 26.16 15.41 30.54
C GLY A 663 27.44 16.23 30.36
N GLU A 664 27.91 16.43 29.12
CA GLU A 664 29.15 17.17 28.85
C GLU A 664 28.98 18.70 28.88
N ALA A 665 27.75 19.22 28.79
CA ALA A 665 27.48 20.65 28.89
C ALA A 665 27.33 21.14 30.35
N SER A 666 27.17 20.23 31.32
CA SER A 666 26.97 20.55 32.74
C SER A 666 28.28 20.56 33.54
N GLU A 667 29.31 19.81 33.12
CA GLU A 667 30.59 19.74 33.84
C GLU A 667 31.58 20.87 33.53
N THR A 668 31.29 21.74 32.54
CA THR A 668 32.15 22.91 32.22
C THR A 668 31.70 24.22 32.87
N GLN A 669 30.62 24.25 33.67
CA GLN A 669 30.19 25.44 34.42
C GLN A 669 30.42 25.37 35.95
N ALA A 670 31.11 24.34 36.44
CA ALA A 670 31.46 24.20 37.86
C ALA A 670 32.94 24.48 38.18
N ALA A 671 33.69 25.08 37.25
CA ALA A 671 35.08 25.47 37.46
C ALA A 671 35.40 26.82 36.79
N GLU A 672 34.77 27.89 37.28
CA GLU A 672 35.31 29.27 37.29
C GLU A 672 34.87 30.00 38.57
#